data_AF-A0A653Q6X3-F1
#
_entry.id   AF-A0A653Q6X3-F1
#
_cell.length_a   1.000
_cell.length_b   1.000
_cell.length_c   1.000
_cell.angle_alpha   90.00
_cell.angle_beta   90.00
_cell.angle_gamma   90.00
#
_symmetry.space_group_name_H-M   'P 1'
#
loop_
_entity.id
_entity.type
_entity.pdbx_description
1 polymer ?
#
loop_
_entity_poly.entity_id
_entity_poly.type
_entity_poly.pdbx_seq_one_letter_code
_entity_poly.pdbx_strand_id
1 'polypeptide(L)'
;MYTIVESGTNGIEPVKSYDDLEKHHPSKAREPKREYDETDGHLEEIRTNEPGGRRLVKKDFVLLVNGSNKSIDVPCPVAGFVKTFKSYGTVKIYSTEKYDDLLGQVLHLDTNFKVKDGQYVEYGQPIGIQYRTDGEGKPTYAIHTHAELERTQFEKYIKDIVDGNIKPGTWPSNTSPTDDKKYQFPVRKADGSHYTLDELYKELEKESSGHYLLGNHGFWHGGIHFSDSSMPHAKLKQAVRCMADGEVVAYRLNKNYLSSTFMGEQSCDNLRYSTSFCLVRHTYESQKRPAESKPVAKIEWVGKTVQLTSSRYGRDIASTVLGNTGNFEALMPAGTELQILKIHDTKDMRFALATIKAALPGKDRAGNPVTRAATSEIWFAAFDKKDVILKDRNKQAIFKDVTPAPPAEAKAEDKKPETNKLEFFSLYMHLLPFEHYPLQNGESQRRFKVKAKGRNVRKEANLTGTVLGQIESGAEFELISATSGHQIKPGDTATYELAQIKILSKGVKKSGVQTAKAGDVVWMAISKTEPGKADEHYAEEIPPQKRVRPTYWKGQVKAQLKKRVPAFNKPEDPVDKKIGLLAENTVLEYATGTVKRVIQAGRPQIMAPCTIVSGGFWDTPMCPAGPVWVAIDANVAELKPDDPSDFDSVVTCTIPIKAGDPVGYLGLYETLASAKGGVKSRHQVHVELFSTDPNLEAFLKNPAGLKDGKQYLRVTKGKTIYNKGGTAEVPTFTPSGLVINENYLIAANQTKLFKAPDSKEWYPIKVNSATTPVDGYIAKADGEIISQHDREKLGFQIIKESNDNADGFLDPKEMPDFFQNLYLKIDQLGNKDDKVTADEISLALKNRKFRDRWSKLIGYHPTEWQAKSSAPKWQRLDELLKDVPEVLRHEKERIDNLVFWDELAGAMQVALPKQIHHFHPLGLIDSLSMNTGEVADSELMYLARTIYGEARGQSYASKVAVGWIIRNRLMKGTWGSTYRSVVTARLQFTCWSKKHDPHGYKAIHNPVGQAWDDCQKAAEEVMNAPANANVLPEALNYYSPRAQAQLHVQKPSVYPETPSFAISSKRVPNPPGVSDDDYRFYKG
;
A
#
# COMPACT_ATOMS: atom_id res chain seq x y z
N MET A 1 15.51 10.91 -8.24
CA MET A 1 14.80 12.03 -7.60
C MET A 1 15.03 13.25 -8.46
N TYR A 2 14.01 14.08 -8.63
CA TYR A 2 14.22 15.44 -9.10
C TYR A 2 14.93 16.25 -8.01
N THR A 3 15.77 17.19 -8.42
CA THR A 3 16.22 18.31 -7.60
C THR A 3 16.08 19.58 -8.43
N ILE A 4 15.68 20.67 -7.82
CA ILE A 4 15.49 21.95 -8.49
C ILE A 4 16.68 22.85 -8.17
N VAL A 5 17.22 23.50 -9.19
CA VAL A 5 18.22 24.57 -9.04
C VAL A 5 17.83 25.78 -9.87
N GLU A 6 18.32 26.94 -9.45
CA GLU A 6 18.14 28.20 -10.16
C GLU A 6 19.44 28.99 -10.19
N SER A 7 19.55 29.95 -11.11
CA SER A 7 20.68 30.87 -11.21
C SER A 7 20.42 32.10 -10.34
N GLY A 8 20.95 32.12 -9.11
CA GLY A 8 20.90 33.28 -8.21
C GLY A 8 22.08 34.24 -8.38
N THR A 9 22.10 35.30 -7.56
CA THR A 9 23.14 36.35 -7.56
C THR A 9 24.57 35.84 -7.32
N ASN A 10 24.74 34.65 -6.71
CA ASN A 10 26.05 34.03 -6.43
C ASN A 10 26.29 32.72 -7.20
N GLY A 11 25.51 32.42 -8.25
CA GLY A 11 25.65 31.22 -9.08
C GLY A 11 24.46 30.26 -8.96
N ILE A 12 24.69 28.96 -9.21
CA ILE A 12 23.61 27.95 -9.19
C ILE A 12 23.27 27.57 -7.75
N GLU A 13 22.05 27.86 -7.32
CA GLU A 13 21.55 27.64 -5.96
C GLU A 13 20.45 26.55 -5.92
N PRO A 14 20.38 25.72 -4.87
CA PRO A 14 19.33 24.71 -4.73
C PRO A 14 18.02 25.33 -4.20
N VAL A 15 16.92 25.05 -4.91
CA VAL A 15 15.57 25.49 -4.51
C VAL A 15 14.95 24.43 -3.58
N LYS A 16 14.54 24.82 -2.38
CA LYS A 16 13.89 23.94 -1.38
C LYS A 16 12.43 24.31 -1.10
N SER A 17 11.99 25.46 -1.58
CA SER A 17 10.64 25.97 -1.46
C SER A 17 10.38 26.97 -2.57
N TYR A 18 9.11 27.33 -2.79
CA TYR A 18 8.74 28.33 -3.80
C TYR A 18 9.40 29.69 -3.54
N ASP A 19 9.60 30.08 -2.27
CA ASP A 19 10.22 31.37 -1.91
C ASP A 19 11.72 31.41 -2.23
N ASP A 20 12.36 30.26 -2.45
CA ASP A 20 13.75 30.20 -2.92
C ASP A 20 13.84 30.47 -4.43
N LEU A 21 12.72 30.45 -5.16
CA LEU A 21 12.73 30.81 -6.57
C LEU A 21 12.93 32.30 -6.73
N GLU A 22 13.92 32.70 -7.50
CA GLU A 22 14.19 34.10 -7.78
C GLU A 22 12.94 34.72 -8.41
N LYS A 23 12.66 35.95 -7.97
CA LYS A 23 11.63 36.76 -8.60
C LYS A 23 12.21 37.14 -9.94
N HIS A 24 11.74 36.51 -11.02
CA HIS A 24 12.25 36.72 -12.36
C HIS A 24 12.27 38.25 -12.64
N HIS A 25 13.47 38.84 -12.57
CA HIS A 25 13.82 40.26 -12.59
C HIS A 25 12.77 41.29 -12.09
N PRO A 26 12.93 41.78 -10.85
CA PRO A 26 12.67 43.18 -10.53
C PRO A 26 13.95 43.86 -10.04
N SER A 27 15.10 43.60 -10.65
CA SER A 27 16.28 44.41 -10.40
C SER A 27 16.31 45.63 -11.34
N LYS A 28 15.34 46.54 -11.14
CA LYS A 28 15.38 48.01 -11.40
C LYS A 28 14.27 48.67 -12.26
N ALA A 29 13.40 47.97 -13.00
CA ALA A 29 12.19 48.58 -13.62
C ALA A 29 11.25 47.53 -14.23
N ARG A 30 9.98 47.90 -14.46
CA ARG A 30 9.03 47.15 -15.32
C ARG A 30 9.55 47.16 -16.76
N GLU A 31 9.65 46.00 -17.40
CA GLU A 31 10.05 45.92 -18.81
C GLU A 31 8.85 46.21 -19.75
N PRO A 32 9.06 46.95 -20.86
CA PRO A 32 8.02 47.16 -21.85
C PRO A 32 7.52 45.82 -22.43
N LYS A 33 6.19 45.65 -22.54
CA LYS A 33 5.50 44.44 -23.05
C LYS A 33 5.46 43.23 -22.10
N ARG A 34 5.83 43.39 -20.83
CA ARG A 34 5.63 42.36 -19.79
C ARG A 34 4.58 42.82 -18.77
N GLU A 35 3.81 41.87 -18.27
CA GLU A 35 2.72 42.10 -17.31
C GLU A 35 3.24 41.84 -15.90
N TYR A 36 3.06 42.80 -15.00
CA TYR A 36 3.49 42.71 -13.60
C TYR A 36 2.36 43.11 -12.68
N ASP A 37 2.26 42.44 -11.53
CA ASP A 37 1.26 42.75 -10.51
C ASP A 37 1.74 42.30 -9.12
N GLU A 38 1.20 42.90 -8.06
CA GLU A 38 1.60 42.60 -6.68
C GLU A 38 0.92 41.33 -6.16
N THR A 39 1.69 40.42 -5.58
CA THR A 39 1.19 39.20 -4.91
C THR A 39 1.82 39.12 -3.52
N ASP A 40 1.01 39.26 -2.47
CA ASP A 40 1.44 39.25 -1.06
C ASP A 40 2.62 40.20 -0.74
N GLY A 41 2.55 41.42 -1.27
CA GLY A 41 3.56 42.47 -1.03
C GLY A 41 4.82 42.36 -1.89
N HIS A 42 4.80 41.53 -2.94
CA HIS A 42 5.92 41.39 -3.89
C HIS A 42 5.45 41.53 -5.34
N LEU A 43 6.18 42.31 -6.13
CA LEU A 43 5.93 42.47 -7.57
C LEU A 43 6.42 41.22 -8.30
N GLU A 44 5.52 40.55 -9.02
CA GLU A 44 5.82 39.34 -9.80
C GLU A 44 5.39 39.56 -11.26
N GLU A 45 6.08 38.91 -12.20
CA GLU A 45 5.60 38.83 -13.58
C GLU A 45 4.46 37.82 -13.67
N ILE A 46 3.39 38.22 -14.33
CA ILE A 46 2.16 37.44 -14.42
C ILE A 46 1.68 37.32 -15.87
N ARG A 47 0.64 36.51 -16.05
CA ARG A 47 -0.20 36.48 -17.23
C ARG A 47 -1.66 36.55 -16.80
N THR A 48 -2.43 37.43 -17.43
CA THR A 48 -3.88 37.56 -17.19
C THR A 48 -4.74 37.50 -18.45
N ASN A 49 -4.14 37.69 -19.63
CA ASN A 49 -4.84 37.78 -20.92
C ASN A 49 -5.04 36.42 -21.65
N GLU A 50 -5.44 35.38 -20.92
CA GLU A 50 -5.71 34.03 -21.48
C GLU A 50 -7.15 33.57 -21.20
N PRO A 51 -7.67 32.57 -21.94
CA PRO A 51 -8.99 31.98 -21.67
C PRO A 51 -9.14 31.58 -20.19
N GLY A 52 -10.27 31.95 -19.58
CA GLY A 52 -10.52 31.76 -18.14
C GLY A 52 -10.09 32.92 -17.24
N GLY A 53 -9.30 33.87 -17.74
CA GLY A 53 -8.95 35.12 -17.01
C GLY A 53 -8.15 34.91 -15.72
N ARG A 54 -7.49 33.75 -15.57
CA ARG A 54 -6.70 33.42 -14.39
C ARG A 54 -5.41 34.25 -14.33
N ARG A 55 -4.93 34.46 -13.11
CA ARG A 55 -3.66 35.14 -12.84
C ARG A 55 -2.55 34.10 -12.62
N LEU A 56 -1.69 33.92 -13.63
CA LEU A 56 -0.61 32.94 -13.59
C LEU A 56 0.73 33.61 -13.34
N VAL A 57 1.43 33.26 -12.28
CA VAL A 57 2.78 33.71 -11.95
C VAL A 57 3.80 32.94 -12.79
N LYS A 58 4.79 33.63 -13.35
CA LYS A 58 5.84 33.04 -14.19
C LYS A 58 7.11 32.82 -13.37
N LYS A 59 7.70 31.62 -13.42
CA LYS A 59 9.01 31.32 -12.82
C LYS A 59 9.82 30.38 -13.70
N ASP A 60 11.14 30.54 -13.61
CA ASP A 60 12.13 29.70 -14.27
C ASP A 60 12.88 28.85 -13.26
N PHE A 61 13.18 27.61 -13.64
CA PHE A 61 14.05 26.73 -12.85
C PHE A 61 14.62 25.62 -13.71
N VAL A 62 15.65 24.94 -13.20
CA VAL A 62 16.27 23.78 -13.85
C VAL A 62 16.02 22.54 -13.03
N LEU A 63 15.38 21.54 -13.65
CA LEU A 63 15.27 20.20 -13.09
C LEU A 63 16.56 19.42 -13.35
N LEU A 64 17.07 18.81 -12.28
CA LEU A 64 18.17 17.86 -12.33
C LEU A 64 17.71 16.48 -11.87
N VAL A 65 18.22 15.43 -12.51
CA VAL A 65 18.14 14.04 -12.01
C VAL A 65 19.56 13.51 -11.93
N ASN A 66 19.95 13.04 -10.75
CA ASN A 66 21.33 12.61 -10.46
C ASN A 66 22.39 13.68 -10.79
N GLY A 67 22.04 14.97 -10.65
CA GLY A 67 22.91 16.10 -10.96
C GLY A 67 23.02 16.46 -12.45
N SER A 68 22.25 15.82 -13.33
CA SER A 68 22.20 16.10 -14.78
C SER A 68 20.91 16.80 -15.17
N ASN A 69 20.99 17.80 -16.05
CA ASN A 69 19.84 18.48 -16.68
C ASN A 69 19.50 17.94 -18.09
N LYS A 70 20.19 16.89 -18.56
CA LYS A 70 19.99 16.33 -19.92
C LYS A 70 18.83 15.34 -19.96
N SER A 71 17.93 15.53 -20.94
CA SER A 71 16.81 14.61 -21.23
C SER A 71 15.91 14.36 -20.01
N ILE A 72 15.62 15.42 -19.27
CA ILE A 72 14.84 15.36 -18.04
C ILE A 72 13.36 15.57 -18.36
N ASP A 73 12.54 14.62 -17.95
CA ASP A 73 11.08 14.76 -18.05
C ASP A 73 10.61 15.91 -17.15
N VAL A 74 9.83 16.83 -17.71
CA VAL A 74 9.14 17.85 -16.94
C VAL A 74 7.80 17.29 -16.48
N PRO A 75 7.56 17.18 -15.16
CA PRO A 75 6.29 16.73 -14.63
C PRO A 75 5.20 17.79 -14.84
N CYS A 76 3.95 17.36 -15.02
CA CYS A 76 2.85 18.29 -15.26
C CYS A 76 2.55 19.11 -13.99
N PRO A 77 2.52 20.44 -14.05
CA PRO A 77 2.33 21.25 -12.85
C PRO A 77 0.88 21.35 -12.37
N VAL A 78 -0.11 20.97 -13.19
CA VAL A 78 -1.53 20.96 -12.86
C VAL A 78 -2.24 19.94 -13.75
N ALA A 79 -3.23 19.20 -13.22
CA ALA A 79 -3.97 18.23 -14.02
C ALA A 79 -4.97 18.92 -14.96
N GLY A 80 -5.12 18.44 -16.18
CA GLY A 80 -6.05 19.01 -17.15
C GLY A 80 -5.84 18.50 -18.57
N PHE A 81 -6.53 19.10 -19.53
CA PHE A 81 -6.42 18.77 -20.96
C PHE A 81 -5.32 19.58 -21.62
N VAL A 82 -4.41 18.92 -22.33
CA VAL A 82 -3.24 19.59 -22.92
C VAL A 82 -3.46 20.04 -24.35
N LYS A 83 -2.82 21.15 -24.70
CA LYS A 83 -2.62 21.60 -26.09
C LYS A 83 -1.17 22.00 -26.29
N THR A 84 -0.56 21.50 -27.35
CA THR A 84 0.87 21.64 -27.63
C THR A 84 1.14 22.66 -28.72
N PHE A 85 2.23 23.42 -28.59
CA PHE A 85 2.66 24.40 -29.58
C PHE A 85 4.17 24.30 -29.80
N LYS A 86 4.62 24.20 -31.06
CA LYS A 86 6.06 24.17 -31.37
C LYS A 86 6.79 25.43 -30.92
N SER A 87 6.12 26.58 -30.99
CA SER A 87 6.66 27.84 -30.47
C SER A 87 6.95 27.71 -28.99
N TYR A 88 8.20 28.00 -28.62
CA TYR A 88 8.80 27.82 -27.30
C TYR A 88 8.68 26.40 -26.73
N GLY A 89 8.29 25.39 -27.51
CA GLY A 89 8.03 24.05 -26.97
C GLY A 89 6.96 24.08 -25.87
N THR A 90 5.85 24.76 -26.14
CA THR A 90 4.83 25.07 -25.13
C THR A 90 3.81 23.95 -24.98
N VAL A 91 3.48 23.59 -23.74
CA VAL A 91 2.32 22.77 -23.38
C VAL A 91 1.41 23.62 -22.49
N LYS A 92 0.22 23.96 -22.99
CA LYS A 92 -0.85 24.63 -22.24
C LYS A 92 -1.80 23.58 -21.65
N ILE A 93 -2.21 23.76 -20.39
CA ILE A 93 -3.11 22.85 -19.67
C ILE A 93 -4.42 23.58 -19.35
N TYR A 94 -5.54 23.00 -19.77
CA TYR A 94 -6.87 23.58 -19.65
C TYR A 94 -7.78 22.73 -18.76
N SER A 95 -8.80 23.33 -18.17
CA SER A 95 -9.78 22.59 -17.35
C SER A 95 -10.73 21.73 -18.18
N THR A 96 -10.88 22.03 -19.48
CA THR A 96 -11.73 21.29 -20.42
C THR A 96 -11.04 21.08 -21.78
N GLU A 97 -11.48 20.08 -22.56
CA GLU A 97 -11.03 19.84 -23.95
C GLU A 97 -11.39 20.98 -24.92
N LYS A 98 -12.22 21.95 -24.50
CA LYS A 98 -12.58 23.12 -25.31
C LYS A 98 -11.53 24.22 -25.30
N TYR A 99 -10.55 24.13 -24.40
CA TYR A 99 -9.46 25.09 -24.23
C TYR A 99 -9.91 26.52 -23.86
N ASP A 100 -11.00 26.63 -23.08
CA ASP A 100 -11.67 27.88 -22.69
C ASP A 100 -11.29 28.42 -21.31
N ASP A 101 -10.61 27.61 -20.48
CA ASP A 101 -10.09 28.01 -19.16
C ASP A 101 -8.70 27.40 -18.93
N LEU A 102 -7.67 28.26 -19.02
CA LEU A 102 -6.25 27.89 -18.90
C LEU A 102 -5.86 27.77 -17.42
N LEU A 103 -5.51 26.56 -16.99
CA LEU A 103 -5.06 26.27 -15.62
C LEU A 103 -3.58 26.57 -15.39
N GLY A 104 -2.76 26.45 -16.44
CA GLY A 104 -1.31 26.66 -16.37
C GLY A 104 -0.62 26.29 -17.68
N GLN A 105 0.66 26.63 -17.81
CA GLN A 105 1.46 26.22 -18.96
C GLN A 105 2.94 26.02 -18.62
N VAL A 106 3.61 25.23 -19.47
CA VAL A 106 5.05 24.96 -19.39
C VAL A 106 5.69 25.21 -20.75
N LEU A 107 6.81 25.92 -20.75
CA LEU A 107 7.56 26.33 -21.92
C LEU A 107 8.99 25.74 -21.88
N HIS A 108 9.70 25.90 -22.99
CA HIS A 108 11.05 25.42 -23.27
C HIS A 108 11.21 23.89 -23.31
N LEU A 109 10.15 23.16 -23.67
CA LEU A 109 10.21 21.70 -23.85
C LEU A 109 10.71 21.30 -25.24
N ASP A 110 11.24 20.09 -25.37
CA ASP A 110 11.52 19.48 -26.68
C ASP A 110 10.22 19.38 -27.50
N THR A 111 10.28 19.72 -28.79
CA THR A 111 9.10 19.76 -29.67
C THR A 111 8.54 18.39 -30.01
N ASN A 112 9.25 17.31 -29.65
CA ASN A 112 8.71 15.96 -29.58
C ASN A 112 8.03 15.74 -28.22
N PHE A 113 6.85 16.34 -28.07
CA PHE A 113 6.05 16.24 -26.85
C PHE A 113 5.71 14.80 -26.49
N LYS A 114 5.62 14.50 -25.20
CA LYS A 114 5.18 13.19 -24.69
C LYS A 114 3.66 13.06 -24.62
N VAL A 115 2.95 14.15 -24.91
CA VAL A 115 1.50 14.28 -24.84
C VAL A 115 0.94 14.77 -26.16
N LYS A 116 -0.35 14.54 -26.39
CA LYS A 116 -1.07 14.94 -27.62
C LYS A 116 -2.15 15.96 -27.29
N ASP A 117 -2.48 16.82 -28.26
CA ASP A 117 -3.60 17.75 -28.14
C ASP A 117 -4.89 17.00 -27.77
N GLY A 118 -5.61 17.51 -26.76
CA GLY A 118 -6.85 16.94 -26.23
C GLY A 118 -6.63 15.85 -25.20
N GLN A 119 -5.39 15.42 -24.95
CA GLN A 119 -5.08 14.43 -23.93
C GLN A 119 -5.26 15.03 -22.53
N TYR A 120 -6.02 14.36 -21.67
CA TYR A 120 -6.00 14.64 -20.24
C TYR A 120 -4.70 14.12 -19.62
N VAL A 121 -4.01 14.97 -18.87
CA VAL A 121 -2.80 14.63 -18.14
C VAL A 121 -3.00 14.85 -16.64
N GLU A 122 -2.39 13.99 -15.84
CA GLU A 122 -2.44 14.09 -14.39
C GLU A 122 -1.36 15.02 -13.83
N TYR A 123 -1.59 15.55 -12.63
CA TYR A 123 -0.60 16.32 -11.91
C TYR A 123 0.66 15.48 -11.66
N GLY A 124 1.80 15.99 -12.11
CA GLY A 124 3.12 15.36 -12.08
C GLY A 124 3.41 14.37 -13.21
N GLN A 125 2.45 14.06 -14.09
CA GLN A 125 2.68 13.23 -15.28
C GLN A 125 3.70 13.89 -16.23
N PRO A 126 4.69 13.16 -16.78
CA PRO A 126 5.62 13.71 -17.77
C PRO A 126 4.91 14.26 -19.01
N ILE A 127 5.07 15.55 -19.29
CA ILE A 127 4.45 16.23 -20.44
C ILE A 127 5.42 16.46 -21.60
N GLY A 128 6.72 16.55 -21.32
CA GLY A 128 7.76 16.75 -22.32
C GLY A 128 9.15 16.74 -21.68
N ILE A 129 10.17 16.86 -22.51
CA ILE A 129 11.56 16.89 -22.07
C ILE A 129 12.00 18.35 -21.88
N GLN A 130 12.58 18.69 -20.73
CA GLN A 130 13.19 20.00 -20.49
C GLN A 130 14.27 20.27 -21.53
N TYR A 131 14.18 21.40 -22.24
CA TYR A 131 15.02 21.67 -23.39
C TYR A 131 15.34 23.16 -23.54
N ARG A 132 15.72 23.57 -24.76
CA ARG A 132 16.22 24.91 -25.09
C ARG A 132 15.45 25.58 -26.22
N THR A 133 14.15 25.35 -26.28
CA THR A 133 13.30 25.67 -27.45
C THR A 133 12.89 27.14 -27.49
N ASP A 134 12.99 27.78 -28.64
CA ASP A 134 12.57 29.17 -28.87
C ASP A 134 11.23 29.34 -29.59
N GLY A 135 10.87 30.59 -29.90
CA GLY A 135 9.63 30.94 -30.58
C GLY A 135 9.43 30.28 -31.95
N GLU A 136 10.49 29.80 -32.61
CA GLU A 136 10.43 29.04 -33.87
C GLU A 136 10.45 27.52 -33.66
N GLY A 137 10.58 27.05 -32.42
CA GLY A 137 10.75 25.64 -32.09
C GLY A 137 12.20 25.15 -32.21
N LYS A 138 13.18 26.07 -32.28
CA LYS A 138 14.59 25.78 -32.47
C LYS A 138 15.38 25.82 -31.16
N PRO A 139 16.51 25.09 -31.07
CA PRO A 139 17.26 24.96 -29.84
C PRO A 139 18.27 26.11 -29.61
N THR A 140 17.85 27.24 -29.06
CA THR A 140 18.67 28.47 -28.91
C THR A 140 18.87 28.97 -27.47
N TYR A 141 18.07 28.54 -26.49
CA TYR A 141 18.18 28.96 -25.09
C TYR A 141 19.12 28.07 -24.23
N ALA A 142 19.33 28.44 -22.96
CA ALA A 142 19.88 27.51 -21.97
C ALA A 142 18.82 26.45 -21.60
N ILE A 143 19.22 25.27 -21.14
CA ILE A 143 18.27 24.22 -20.72
C ILE A 143 17.64 24.64 -19.38
N HIS A 144 16.35 24.97 -19.43
CA HIS A 144 15.53 25.31 -18.25
C HIS A 144 14.06 24.97 -18.50
N THR A 145 13.27 25.01 -17.43
CA THR A 145 11.81 24.93 -17.47
C THR A 145 11.26 26.29 -17.08
N HIS A 146 10.42 26.87 -17.95
CA HIS A 146 9.60 28.04 -17.62
C HIS A 146 8.19 27.54 -17.35
N ALA A 147 7.65 27.81 -16.16
CA ALA A 147 6.29 27.41 -15.80
C ALA A 147 5.45 28.62 -15.37
N GLU A 148 4.17 28.60 -15.74
CA GLU A 148 3.20 29.65 -15.41
C GLU A 148 1.97 29.03 -14.72
N LEU A 149 1.73 29.39 -13.46
CA LEU A 149 0.70 28.78 -12.59
C LEU A 149 0.09 29.80 -11.62
N GLU A 150 -1.12 29.55 -11.12
CA GLU A 150 -1.61 30.24 -9.92
C GLU A 150 -0.66 29.98 -8.75
N ARG A 151 -0.38 31.00 -7.93
CA ARG A 151 0.65 30.95 -6.87
C ARG A 151 0.54 29.72 -5.97
N THR A 152 -0.64 29.44 -5.43
CA THR A 152 -0.87 28.31 -4.51
C THR A 152 -0.57 26.96 -5.16
N GLN A 153 -0.89 26.82 -6.44
CA GLN A 153 -0.57 25.62 -7.22
C GLN A 153 0.93 25.54 -7.49
N PHE A 154 1.61 26.66 -7.72
CA PHE A 154 3.06 26.73 -7.89
C PHE A 154 3.80 26.31 -6.61
N GLU A 155 3.37 26.83 -5.46
CA GLU A 155 3.91 26.47 -4.14
C GLU A 155 3.81 24.97 -3.88
N LYS A 156 2.64 24.39 -4.17
CA LYS A 156 2.41 22.95 -4.09
C LYS A 156 3.33 22.18 -5.04
N TYR A 157 3.48 22.64 -6.29
CA TYR A 157 4.30 22.00 -7.32
C TYR A 157 5.79 21.92 -6.93
N ILE A 158 6.35 23.03 -6.46
CA ILE A 158 7.74 23.06 -5.97
C ILE A 158 7.91 22.19 -4.74
N LYS A 159 6.98 22.30 -3.77
CA LYS A 159 7.01 21.49 -2.55
C LYS A 159 6.98 20.00 -2.87
N ASP A 160 6.09 19.55 -3.75
CA ASP A 160 5.95 18.13 -4.10
C ASP A 160 7.16 17.57 -4.85
N ILE A 161 7.84 18.38 -5.65
CA ILE A 161 9.11 17.98 -6.28
C ILE A 161 10.22 17.87 -5.22
N VAL A 162 10.33 18.86 -4.32
CA VAL A 162 11.38 18.91 -3.29
C VAL A 162 11.20 17.80 -2.24
N ASP A 163 9.98 17.57 -1.77
CA ASP A 163 9.64 16.49 -0.83
C ASP A 163 9.71 15.11 -1.49
N GLY A 164 9.78 15.07 -2.82
CA GLY A 164 9.84 13.85 -3.61
C GLY A 164 8.49 13.16 -3.76
N ASN A 165 7.38 13.86 -3.59
CA ASN A 165 6.06 13.37 -3.98
C ASN A 165 5.94 13.25 -5.52
N ILE A 166 6.68 14.08 -6.26
CA ILE A 166 6.90 13.94 -7.71
C ILE A 166 8.35 13.47 -7.96
N LYS A 167 8.51 12.35 -8.69
CA LYS A 167 9.80 11.74 -9.06
C LYS A 167 9.77 11.33 -10.54
N PRO A 168 10.95 11.12 -11.17
CA PRO A 168 10.98 10.56 -12.53
C PRO A 168 10.23 9.22 -12.58
N GLY A 169 9.14 9.17 -13.35
CA GLY A 169 8.27 7.98 -13.47
C GLY A 169 7.25 7.77 -12.35
N THR A 170 7.09 8.69 -11.39
CA THR A 170 6.10 8.56 -10.30
C THR A 170 5.57 9.92 -9.87
N TRP A 171 4.24 10.10 -9.80
CA TRP A 171 3.63 11.37 -9.42
C TRP A 171 2.32 11.20 -8.65
N PRO A 172 1.84 12.26 -7.96
CA PRO A 172 0.55 12.26 -7.29
C PRO A 172 -0.58 12.32 -8.33
N SER A 173 -1.14 11.18 -8.70
CA SER A 173 -2.38 11.14 -9.47
C SER A 173 -3.50 11.83 -8.67
N ASN A 174 -4.35 12.62 -9.33
CA ASN A 174 -5.43 13.39 -8.68
C ASN A 174 -6.59 12.51 -8.16
N THR A 175 -6.37 11.21 -8.03
CA THR A 175 -6.92 10.46 -6.92
C THR A 175 -6.36 11.08 -5.64
N SER A 176 -7.15 11.90 -4.93
CA SER A 176 -6.98 11.97 -3.48
C SER A 176 -6.70 10.55 -2.98
N PRO A 177 -5.80 10.32 -2.00
CA PRO A 177 -5.78 9.04 -1.33
C PRO A 177 -7.07 8.91 -0.49
N THR A 178 -8.24 8.80 -1.12
CA THR A 178 -8.95 7.54 -0.96
C THR A 178 -8.01 6.52 -1.57
N ASP A 179 -7.08 6.05 -0.75
CA ASP A 179 -6.74 4.64 -0.68
C ASP A 179 -7.22 3.85 -1.90
N ASP A 180 -6.59 4.04 -3.06
CA ASP A 180 -6.92 3.31 -4.30
C ASP A 180 -6.39 1.86 -4.21
N LYS A 181 -6.20 1.41 -2.98
CA LYS A 181 -6.07 0.01 -2.62
C LYS A 181 -7.48 -0.55 -2.71
N LYS A 182 -7.68 -1.45 -3.67
CA LYS A 182 -8.86 -2.32 -3.75
C LYS A 182 -9.14 -3.09 -2.45
N TYR A 183 -8.17 -3.13 -1.53
CA TYR A 183 -8.20 -3.89 -0.28
C TYR A 183 -7.51 -3.12 0.85
N GLN A 184 -8.12 -3.07 2.03
CA GLN A 184 -7.54 -2.51 3.25
C GLN A 184 -8.08 -3.17 4.51
N PHE A 185 -7.41 -2.95 5.64
CA PHE A 185 -7.92 -3.40 6.93
C PHE A 185 -9.04 -2.48 7.45
N PRO A 186 -9.99 -3.01 8.25
CA PRO A 186 -11.25 -2.33 8.57
C PRO A 186 -11.09 -1.24 9.64
N VAL A 187 -9.91 -1.06 10.21
CA VAL A 187 -9.65 -0.10 11.28
C VAL A 187 -8.42 0.77 10.96
N ARG A 188 -8.44 2.01 11.44
CA ARG A 188 -7.33 2.98 11.32
C ARG A 188 -6.73 3.26 12.68
N LYS A 189 -5.49 3.75 12.72
CA LYS A 189 -4.88 4.30 13.94
C LYS A 189 -5.64 5.54 14.39
N ALA A 190 -5.44 5.96 15.64
CA ALA A 190 -6.13 7.13 16.19
C ALA A 190 -5.93 8.43 15.37
N ASP A 191 -4.81 8.57 14.66
CA ASP A 191 -4.52 9.70 13.77
C ASP A 191 -5.12 9.56 12.35
N GLY A 192 -5.79 8.45 12.04
CA GLY A 192 -6.38 8.13 10.73
C GLY A 192 -5.45 7.34 9.79
N SER A 193 -4.19 7.14 10.16
CA SER A 193 -3.25 6.37 9.35
C SER A 193 -3.53 4.86 9.37
N HIS A 194 -2.93 4.14 8.43
CA HIS A 194 -3.08 2.68 8.33
C HIS A 194 -2.28 1.92 9.38
N TYR A 195 -2.82 0.78 9.80
CA TYR A 195 -2.01 -0.27 10.39
C TYR A 195 -1.35 -1.14 9.32
N THR A 196 -0.16 -1.63 9.64
CA THR A 196 0.41 -2.84 9.02
C THR A 196 -0.23 -4.10 9.61
N LEU A 197 -0.09 -5.24 8.93
CA LEU A 197 -0.61 -6.52 9.43
C LEU A 197 -0.01 -6.88 10.80
N ASP A 198 1.30 -6.72 10.97
CA ASP A 198 1.97 -7.03 12.24
C ASP A 198 1.51 -6.13 13.39
N GLU A 199 1.28 -4.83 13.14
CA GLU A 199 0.71 -3.93 14.14
C GLU A 199 -0.72 -4.32 14.53
N LEU A 200 -1.57 -4.73 13.57
CA LEU A 200 -2.95 -5.18 13.88
C LEU A 200 -2.96 -6.40 14.76
N TYR A 201 -2.13 -7.40 14.45
CA TYR A 201 -2.04 -8.58 15.30
C TYR A 201 -1.56 -8.23 16.70
N LYS A 202 -0.67 -7.24 16.85
CA LYS A 202 -0.24 -6.76 18.16
C LYS A 202 -1.39 -6.12 18.94
N GLU A 203 -2.28 -5.40 18.27
CA GLU A 203 -3.47 -4.84 18.90
C GLU A 203 -4.50 -5.93 19.25
N LEU A 204 -4.64 -6.96 18.42
CA LEU A 204 -5.51 -8.11 18.69
C LEU A 204 -5.06 -8.94 19.91
N GLU A 205 -3.80 -8.87 20.32
CA GLU A 205 -3.34 -9.49 21.59
C GLU A 205 -4.02 -8.90 22.84
N LYS A 206 -4.66 -7.74 22.73
CA LYS A 206 -5.42 -7.09 23.82
C LYS A 206 -6.84 -7.64 23.92
N GLU A 207 -7.31 -8.40 22.93
CA GLU A 207 -8.63 -9.02 22.98
C GLU A 207 -8.58 -10.26 23.86
N SER A 208 -9.58 -10.41 24.72
CA SER A 208 -9.73 -11.57 25.61
C SER A 208 -10.66 -12.65 25.05
N SER A 209 -11.30 -12.39 23.91
CA SER A 209 -12.23 -13.29 23.24
C SER A 209 -12.51 -12.82 21.80
N GLY A 210 -13.16 -13.69 21.02
CA GLY A 210 -13.54 -13.40 19.63
C GLY A 210 -12.38 -13.60 18.66
N HIS A 211 -11.59 -14.65 18.87
CA HIS A 211 -10.50 -15.02 17.97
C HIS A 211 -11.02 -15.93 16.85
N TYR A 212 -10.58 -15.68 15.63
CA TYR A 212 -10.67 -16.69 14.58
C TYR A 212 -9.76 -17.86 14.95
N LEU A 213 -10.10 -19.13 14.80
CA LEU A 213 -11.31 -19.72 14.22
C LEU A 213 -12.18 -20.41 15.29
N LEU A 214 -11.79 -20.33 16.56
CA LEU A 214 -12.46 -21.00 17.67
C LEU A 214 -12.77 -20.00 18.78
N GLY A 215 -14.03 -20.02 19.20
CA GLY A 215 -14.50 -19.35 20.39
C GLY A 215 -14.33 -20.21 21.64
N ASN A 216 -14.91 -19.76 22.75
CA ASN A 216 -14.90 -20.50 24.00
C ASN A 216 -15.64 -21.84 23.84
N HIS A 217 -15.21 -22.86 24.59
CA HIS A 217 -15.83 -24.20 24.63
C HIS A 217 -15.89 -24.93 23.28
N GLY A 218 -14.96 -24.63 22.36
CA GLY A 218 -14.85 -25.32 21.07
C GLY A 218 -15.88 -24.88 20.04
N PHE A 219 -16.58 -23.76 20.23
CA PHE A 219 -17.50 -23.24 19.23
C PHE A 219 -16.75 -22.68 18.01
N TRP A 220 -17.22 -22.97 16.79
CA TRP A 220 -16.66 -22.37 15.58
C TRP A 220 -16.91 -20.86 15.57
N HIS A 221 -15.86 -20.06 15.34
CA HIS A 221 -15.96 -18.60 15.32
C HIS A 221 -15.42 -18.05 14.00
N GLY A 222 -16.35 -17.63 13.13
CA GLY A 222 -16.07 -17.29 11.73
C GLY A 222 -15.32 -15.98 11.49
N GLY A 223 -15.08 -15.20 12.54
CA GLY A 223 -14.55 -13.83 12.45
C GLY A 223 -13.53 -13.46 13.52
N ILE A 224 -13.30 -12.16 13.63
CA ILE A 224 -12.47 -11.54 14.68
C ILE A 224 -13.22 -10.38 15.32
N HIS A 225 -12.96 -10.13 16.60
CA HIS A 225 -13.47 -8.94 17.29
C HIS A 225 -12.44 -7.81 17.29
N PHE A 226 -12.90 -6.58 17.08
CA PHE A 226 -12.18 -5.38 17.53
C PHE A 226 -13.02 -4.70 18.60
N SER A 227 -12.41 -4.39 19.75
CA SER A 227 -13.08 -3.73 20.85
C SER A 227 -12.42 -2.41 21.26
N ASP A 228 -13.04 -1.71 22.20
CA ASP A 228 -12.45 -0.54 22.86
C ASP A 228 -11.17 -0.85 23.66
N SER A 229 -10.84 -2.13 23.87
CA SER A 229 -9.54 -2.56 24.43
C SER A 229 -8.40 -2.50 23.42
N SER A 230 -8.64 -2.90 22.17
CA SER A 230 -7.63 -2.82 21.09
C SER A 230 -7.70 -1.50 20.31
N MET A 231 -8.90 -0.98 20.10
CA MET A 231 -9.19 0.17 19.25
C MET A 231 -10.12 1.19 19.94
N PRO A 232 -9.71 1.81 21.06
CA PRO A 232 -10.56 2.77 21.79
C PRO A 232 -11.01 3.95 20.93
N HIS A 233 -10.20 4.36 19.96
CA HIS A 233 -10.53 5.42 19.00
C HIS A 233 -11.64 5.01 18.01
N ALA A 234 -11.90 3.71 17.81
CA ALA A 234 -12.94 3.24 16.89
C ALA A 234 -14.38 3.37 17.44
N LYS A 235 -14.51 3.72 18.72
CA LYS A 235 -15.79 4.06 19.36
C LYS A 235 -16.31 5.45 18.97
N LEU A 236 -15.39 6.43 18.82
CA LEU A 236 -15.73 7.85 18.68
C LEU A 236 -15.07 8.52 17.48
N LYS A 237 -13.80 8.22 17.23
CA LYS A 237 -12.92 9.03 16.37
C LYS A 237 -12.76 8.47 14.97
N GLN A 238 -12.54 7.18 14.84
CA GLN A 238 -12.34 6.53 13.54
C GLN A 238 -13.47 5.55 13.29
N ALA A 239 -14.17 5.68 12.16
CA ALA A 239 -15.12 4.66 11.76
C ALA A 239 -14.39 3.34 11.46
N VAL A 240 -15.05 2.23 11.73
CA VAL A 240 -14.80 0.95 11.06
C VAL A 240 -15.07 1.17 9.57
N ARG A 241 -14.26 0.57 8.71
CA ARG A 241 -14.25 0.80 7.25
C ARG A 241 -14.39 -0.50 6.47
N CYS A 242 -14.96 -0.38 5.27
CA CYS A 242 -15.09 -1.49 4.34
C CYS A 242 -13.71 -1.97 3.89
N MET A 243 -13.51 -3.29 3.84
CA MET A 243 -12.19 -3.89 3.60
C MET A 243 -11.85 -4.04 2.12
N ALA A 244 -12.84 -4.01 1.24
CA ALA A 244 -12.66 -4.16 -0.19
C ALA A 244 -13.76 -3.45 -0.97
N ASP A 245 -13.51 -3.12 -2.23
CA ASP A 245 -14.56 -2.63 -3.12
C ASP A 245 -15.68 -3.68 -3.25
N GLY A 246 -16.93 -3.23 -3.27
CA GLY A 246 -18.07 -4.13 -3.36
C GLY A 246 -19.41 -3.42 -3.41
N GLU A 247 -20.44 -4.17 -3.03
CA GLU A 247 -21.82 -3.71 -2.94
C GLU A 247 -22.37 -4.11 -1.59
N VAL A 248 -22.94 -3.17 -0.84
CA VAL A 248 -23.76 -3.50 0.32
C VAL A 248 -25.00 -4.22 -0.19
N VAL A 249 -25.16 -5.47 0.22
CA VAL A 249 -26.26 -6.35 -0.21
C VAL A 249 -27.36 -6.44 0.84
N ALA A 250 -26.99 -6.25 2.11
CA ALA A 250 -27.94 -6.13 3.20
C ALA A 250 -27.34 -5.36 4.38
N TYR A 251 -28.22 -4.74 5.17
CA TYR A 251 -27.84 -4.18 6.46
C TYR A 251 -29.03 -4.24 7.41
N ARG A 252 -28.75 -4.22 8.72
CA ARG A 252 -29.74 -3.92 9.77
C ARG A 252 -29.22 -2.70 10.50
N LEU A 253 -30.05 -1.67 10.67
CA LEU A 253 -29.71 -0.49 11.47
C LEU A 253 -30.67 -0.44 12.65
N ASN A 254 -30.16 -0.62 13.87
CA ASN A 254 -30.99 -0.40 15.04
C ASN A 254 -31.22 1.09 15.23
N LYS A 255 -32.44 1.47 15.61
CA LYS A 255 -32.72 2.86 15.99
C LYS A 255 -31.96 3.21 17.26
N ASN A 256 -32.10 2.38 18.29
CA ASN A 256 -31.41 2.49 19.58
C ASN A 256 -30.84 1.12 19.99
N TYR A 257 -30.07 1.04 21.07
CA TYR A 257 -29.64 -0.26 21.59
C TYR A 257 -30.84 -1.15 21.96
N LEU A 258 -30.74 -2.43 21.60
CA LEU A 258 -31.65 -3.45 22.12
C LEU A 258 -31.27 -3.76 23.57
N SER A 259 -32.22 -4.35 24.29
CA SER A 259 -32.07 -4.69 25.70
C SER A 259 -32.55 -6.11 25.94
N SER A 260 -31.76 -6.91 26.67
CA SER A 260 -32.11 -8.24 27.13
C SER A 260 -32.13 -8.23 28.66
N THR A 261 -33.22 -8.72 29.26
CA THR A 261 -33.37 -8.73 30.72
C THR A 261 -32.96 -10.07 31.29
N PHE A 262 -31.88 -10.08 32.07
CA PHE A 262 -31.48 -11.23 32.87
C PHE A 262 -32.17 -11.19 34.23
N MET A 263 -32.93 -12.24 34.53
CA MET A 263 -33.59 -12.42 35.82
C MET A 263 -32.76 -13.41 36.64
N GLY A 264 -31.74 -12.91 37.34
CA GLY A 264 -30.94 -13.72 38.26
C GLY A 264 -31.64 -13.94 39.60
N GLU A 265 -31.12 -14.85 40.42
CA GLU A 265 -31.67 -15.10 41.77
C GLU A 265 -31.63 -13.87 42.70
N GLN A 266 -30.67 -12.96 42.49
CA GLN A 266 -30.42 -11.81 43.38
C GLN A 266 -30.62 -10.43 42.72
N SER A 267 -30.54 -10.35 41.39
CA SER A 267 -30.64 -9.09 40.65
C SER A 267 -31.32 -9.28 39.29
N CYS A 268 -32.00 -8.21 38.86
CA CYS A 268 -32.49 -8.06 37.50
C CYS A 268 -31.54 -7.12 36.76
N ASP A 269 -30.80 -7.64 35.80
CA ASP A 269 -29.83 -6.87 35.01
C ASP A 269 -30.36 -6.66 33.59
N ASN A 270 -30.31 -5.42 33.12
CA ASN A 270 -30.73 -5.09 31.77
C ASN A 270 -29.49 -4.86 30.89
N LEU A 271 -29.21 -5.82 30.00
CA LEU A 271 -28.02 -5.86 29.17
C LEU A 271 -28.31 -5.27 27.78
N ARG A 272 -27.58 -4.23 27.41
CA ARG A 272 -27.74 -3.56 26.13
C ARG A 272 -26.79 -4.10 25.07
N TYR A 273 -27.28 -4.24 23.85
CA TYR A 273 -26.48 -4.72 22.74
C TYR A 273 -26.99 -4.16 21.42
N SER A 274 -26.14 -4.21 20.39
CA SER A 274 -26.52 -3.88 19.02
C SER A 274 -26.56 -5.13 18.15
N THR A 275 -27.62 -5.22 17.34
CA THR A 275 -27.76 -6.16 16.23
C THR A 275 -27.53 -5.47 14.89
N SER A 276 -27.07 -4.22 14.89
CA SER A 276 -26.81 -3.48 13.66
C SER A 276 -25.67 -4.14 12.90
N PHE A 277 -25.85 -4.34 11.61
CA PHE A 277 -24.83 -4.92 10.75
C PHE A 277 -24.82 -4.33 9.36
N CYS A 278 -23.67 -4.48 8.69
CA CYS A 278 -23.52 -4.23 7.27
C CYS A 278 -22.91 -5.47 6.61
N LEU A 279 -23.56 -5.98 5.55
CA LEU A 279 -23.12 -7.12 4.76
C LEU A 279 -22.76 -6.63 3.35
N VAL A 280 -21.51 -6.85 2.97
CA VAL A 280 -20.96 -6.40 1.68
C VAL A 280 -20.55 -7.60 0.85
N ARG A 281 -20.97 -7.65 -0.41
CA ARG A 281 -20.50 -8.62 -1.40
C ARG A 281 -19.34 -8.03 -2.19
N HIS A 282 -18.31 -8.83 -2.40
CA HIS A 282 -17.09 -8.47 -3.11
C HIS A 282 -16.83 -9.45 -4.25
N THR A 283 -16.27 -8.94 -5.34
CA THR A 283 -15.75 -9.76 -6.45
C THR A 283 -14.26 -9.49 -6.61
N TYR A 284 -13.45 -10.50 -6.29
CA TYR A 284 -12.04 -10.51 -6.66
C TYR A 284 -11.93 -10.97 -8.11
N GLU A 285 -11.19 -10.22 -8.92
CA GLU A 285 -10.70 -10.65 -10.23
C GLU A 285 -9.23 -10.26 -10.36
N SER A 286 -8.38 -11.24 -10.68
CA SER A 286 -6.96 -11.00 -10.93
C SER A 286 -6.73 -10.19 -12.22
N GLN A 287 -5.50 -9.72 -12.43
CA GLN A 287 -5.10 -9.27 -13.75
C GLN A 287 -5.25 -10.41 -14.77
N LYS A 288 -5.53 -10.04 -16.02
CA LYS A 288 -5.57 -11.00 -17.13
C LYS A 288 -4.21 -11.65 -17.29
N ARG A 289 -4.21 -12.97 -17.46
CA ARG A 289 -3.04 -13.75 -17.84
C ARG A 289 -2.41 -13.08 -19.07
N PRO A 290 -1.09 -12.81 -19.08
CA PRO A 290 -0.42 -12.33 -20.27
C PRO A 290 -0.73 -13.26 -21.43
N ALA A 291 -1.03 -12.69 -22.60
CA ALA A 291 -1.18 -13.49 -23.82
C ALA A 291 0.08 -14.36 -23.95
N GLU A 292 -0.10 -15.68 -24.04
CA GLU A 292 1.02 -16.57 -24.28
C GLU A 292 1.69 -16.08 -25.56
N SER A 293 2.89 -15.51 -25.44
CA SER A 293 3.75 -15.39 -26.60
C SER A 293 3.97 -16.82 -27.03
N LYS A 294 3.36 -17.22 -28.15
CA LYS A 294 3.70 -18.48 -28.80
C LYS A 294 5.22 -18.51 -28.81
N PRO A 295 5.87 -19.48 -28.13
CA PRO A 295 7.30 -19.65 -28.31
C PRO A 295 7.48 -19.72 -29.83
N VAL A 296 8.34 -18.86 -30.39
CA VAL A 296 8.82 -19.13 -31.74
C VAL A 296 9.56 -20.45 -31.56
N ALA A 297 8.88 -21.55 -31.90
CA ALA A 297 9.47 -22.87 -31.85
C ALA A 297 10.78 -22.73 -32.63
N LYS A 298 11.91 -22.97 -31.97
CA LYS A 298 13.15 -23.19 -32.70
C LYS A 298 12.86 -24.40 -33.56
N ILE A 299 12.55 -24.17 -34.83
CA ILE A 299 12.40 -25.24 -35.79
C ILE A 299 13.79 -25.84 -35.91
N GLU A 300 13.98 -27.03 -35.36
CA GLU A 300 15.19 -27.79 -35.58
C GLU A 300 15.19 -28.19 -37.06
N TRP A 301 16.05 -27.53 -37.83
CA TRP A 301 16.15 -27.76 -39.28
C TRP A 301 16.98 -28.98 -39.62
N VAL A 302 17.78 -29.48 -38.68
CA VAL A 302 18.56 -30.71 -38.84
C VAL A 302 17.61 -31.89 -39.04
N GLY A 303 17.85 -32.69 -40.08
CA GLY A 303 17.02 -33.81 -40.50
C GLY A 303 15.92 -33.47 -41.50
N LYS A 304 15.56 -32.19 -41.67
CA LYS A 304 14.48 -31.76 -42.58
C LYS A 304 14.89 -31.76 -44.04
N THR A 305 13.95 -32.10 -44.92
CA THR A 305 14.07 -31.85 -46.36
C THR A 305 13.59 -30.44 -46.66
N VAL A 306 14.40 -29.65 -47.36
CA VAL A 306 14.07 -28.30 -47.80
C VAL A 306 14.18 -28.20 -49.33
N GLN A 307 13.35 -27.35 -49.93
CA GLN A 307 13.42 -27.01 -51.34
C GLN A 307 13.86 -25.56 -51.49
N LEU A 308 14.91 -25.31 -52.27
CA LEU A 308 15.34 -23.97 -52.62
C LEU A 308 14.22 -23.24 -53.39
N THR A 309 13.92 -22.02 -52.99
CA THR A 309 12.94 -21.14 -53.67
C THR A 309 13.62 -20.13 -54.60
N SER A 310 14.93 -19.94 -54.41
CA SER A 310 15.79 -19.08 -55.22
C SER A 310 17.14 -19.77 -55.43
N SER A 311 17.83 -19.45 -56.52
CA SER A 311 19.13 -20.07 -56.81
C SER A 311 20.19 -19.64 -55.79
N ARG A 312 21.03 -20.59 -55.33
CA ARG A 312 22.04 -20.37 -54.28
C ARG A 312 23.34 -21.08 -54.62
N TYR A 313 24.46 -20.42 -54.33
CA TYR A 313 25.76 -21.09 -54.42
C TYR A 313 25.93 -22.04 -53.24
N GLY A 314 26.24 -23.29 -53.55
CA GLY A 314 26.74 -24.28 -52.60
C GLY A 314 28.24 -24.48 -52.79
N ARG A 315 28.95 -24.74 -51.69
CA ARG A 315 30.41 -24.86 -51.69
C ARG A 315 30.88 -26.00 -50.79
N ASP A 316 32.03 -26.57 -51.14
CA ASP A 316 32.81 -27.38 -50.21
C ASP A 316 33.57 -26.49 -49.21
N ILE A 317 34.06 -27.09 -48.13
CA ILE A 317 34.90 -26.41 -47.13
C ILE A 317 36.23 -27.16 -47.03
N ALA A 318 37.32 -26.51 -47.43
CA ALA A 318 38.64 -27.14 -47.55
C ALA A 318 39.44 -27.21 -46.24
N SER A 319 38.98 -26.54 -45.17
CA SER A 319 39.57 -26.59 -43.82
C SER A 319 38.56 -26.05 -42.83
N THR A 320 38.71 -26.35 -41.54
CA THR A 320 37.76 -26.12 -40.43
C THR A 320 37.29 -24.67 -40.18
N VAL A 321 37.49 -23.74 -41.12
CA VAL A 321 37.05 -22.34 -41.07
C VAL A 321 36.07 -22.05 -42.21
N LEU A 322 34.78 -21.91 -41.86
CA LEU A 322 33.71 -21.51 -42.78
C LEU A 322 33.93 -20.08 -43.31
N GLY A 323 34.14 -19.94 -44.62
CA GLY A 323 34.33 -18.64 -45.28
C GLY A 323 35.39 -18.65 -46.40
N ASN A 324 36.30 -19.62 -46.40
CA ASN A 324 37.20 -19.87 -47.53
C ASN A 324 36.54 -20.86 -48.50
N THR A 325 36.40 -20.48 -49.78
CA THR A 325 35.83 -21.33 -50.83
C THR A 325 36.58 -22.67 -50.92
N GLY A 326 35.90 -23.80 -50.72
CA GLY A 326 36.46 -25.12 -50.97
C GLY A 326 36.72 -25.38 -52.46
N ASN A 327 37.26 -26.56 -52.79
CA ASN A 327 37.66 -26.91 -54.15
C ASN A 327 36.49 -27.12 -55.12
N PHE A 328 35.24 -26.96 -54.70
CA PHE A 328 34.04 -27.09 -55.52
C PHE A 328 33.05 -25.97 -55.20
N GLU A 329 32.52 -25.34 -56.25
CA GLU A 329 31.42 -24.38 -56.17
C GLU A 329 30.39 -24.67 -57.27
N ALA A 330 29.12 -24.68 -56.91
CA ALA A 330 28.03 -24.90 -57.84
C ALA A 330 26.84 -23.98 -57.55
N LEU A 331 26.20 -23.48 -58.60
CA LEU A 331 24.93 -22.76 -58.50
C LEU A 331 23.80 -23.80 -58.43
N MET A 332 23.19 -23.94 -57.27
CA MET A 332 21.98 -24.76 -57.09
C MET A 332 20.77 -23.94 -57.53
N PRO A 333 20.00 -24.38 -58.55
CA PRO A 333 18.84 -23.63 -59.03
C PRO A 333 17.69 -23.67 -58.02
N ALA A 334 16.76 -22.71 -58.15
CA ALA A 334 15.46 -22.80 -57.48
C ALA A 334 14.77 -24.13 -57.85
N GLY A 335 14.11 -24.75 -56.88
CA GLY A 335 13.50 -26.09 -57.00
C GLY A 335 14.38 -27.23 -56.50
N THR A 336 15.69 -27.01 -56.26
CA THR A 336 16.59 -28.04 -55.73
C THR A 336 16.15 -28.49 -54.34
N GLU A 337 15.92 -29.80 -54.17
CA GLU A 337 15.69 -30.41 -52.87
C GLU A 337 16.98 -30.85 -52.19
N LEU A 338 17.09 -30.52 -50.90
CA LEU A 338 18.23 -30.76 -50.05
C LEU A 338 17.78 -31.32 -48.71
N GLN A 339 18.53 -32.24 -48.11
CA GLN A 339 18.29 -32.65 -46.72
C GLN A 339 19.33 -32.00 -45.81
N ILE A 340 18.90 -31.20 -44.83
CA ILE A 340 19.82 -30.52 -43.91
C ILE A 340 20.38 -31.54 -42.91
N LEU A 341 21.69 -31.70 -42.89
CA LEU A 341 22.40 -32.61 -41.99
C LEU A 341 22.90 -31.92 -40.73
N LYS A 342 23.44 -30.71 -40.86
CA LYS A 342 24.06 -29.95 -39.75
C LYS A 342 23.91 -28.45 -39.99
N ILE A 343 23.95 -27.67 -38.91
CA ILE A 343 24.06 -26.22 -38.95
C ILE A 343 25.34 -25.82 -38.24
N HIS A 344 26.06 -24.85 -38.79
CA HIS A 344 27.27 -24.32 -38.19
C HIS A 344 27.27 -22.79 -38.21
N ASP A 345 27.78 -22.22 -37.12
CA ASP A 345 27.74 -20.79 -36.85
C ASP A 345 29.10 -20.16 -37.15
N THR A 346 29.10 -19.10 -37.96
CA THR A 346 30.25 -18.20 -38.08
C THR A 346 29.99 -16.91 -37.32
N LYS A 347 30.98 -16.02 -37.27
CA LYS A 347 30.86 -14.69 -36.64
C LYS A 347 29.68 -13.88 -37.20
N ASP A 348 29.33 -14.08 -38.49
CA ASP A 348 28.41 -13.21 -39.21
C ASP A 348 27.17 -13.93 -39.80
N MET A 349 27.19 -15.26 -40.01
CA MET A 349 26.08 -16.03 -40.63
C MET A 349 25.97 -17.47 -40.09
N ARG A 350 24.80 -18.13 -40.27
CA ARG A 350 24.65 -19.57 -40.05
C ARG A 350 24.56 -20.33 -41.38
N PHE A 351 25.42 -21.32 -41.55
CA PHE A 351 25.48 -22.18 -42.74
C PHE A 351 24.82 -23.52 -42.46
N ALA A 352 24.18 -24.10 -43.48
CA ALA A 352 23.64 -25.45 -43.43
C ALA A 352 24.47 -26.38 -44.32
N LEU A 353 24.84 -27.54 -43.77
CA LEU A 353 25.34 -28.68 -44.52
C LEU A 353 24.14 -29.48 -45.00
N ALA A 354 24.08 -29.79 -46.28
CA ALA A 354 22.99 -30.57 -46.82
C ALA A 354 23.43 -31.60 -47.86
N THR A 355 22.66 -32.69 -47.97
CA THR A 355 22.84 -33.70 -49.00
C THR A 355 22.06 -33.33 -50.26
N ILE A 356 22.71 -33.36 -51.43
CA ILE A 356 22.07 -33.05 -52.71
C ILE A 356 21.33 -34.28 -53.23
N LYS A 357 20.07 -34.14 -53.65
CA LYS A 357 19.25 -35.27 -54.17
C LYS A 357 19.45 -35.59 -55.65
N ALA A 358 20.12 -34.73 -56.42
CA ALA A 358 20.40 -34.91 -57.84
C ALA A 358 21.85 -34.55 -58.16
N ALA A 359 22.38 -35.05 -59.28
CA ALA A 359 23.74 -34.70 -59.71
C ALA A 359 23.83 -33.17 -59.96
N LEU A 360 24.85 -32.54 -59.39
CA LEU A 360 25.01 -31.08 -59.41
C LEU A 360 26.26 -30.71 -60.21
N PRO A 361 26.13 -30.15 -61.42
CA PRO A 361 27.26 -29.63 -62.18
C PRO A 361 27.77 -28.34 -61.54
N GLY A 362 29.09 -28.24 -61.39
CA GLY A 362 29.79 -27.11 -60.80
C GLY A 362 31.17 -26.93 -61.39
N LYS A 363 32.01 -26.16 -60.71
CA LYS A 363 33.40 -25.93 -61.10
C LYS A 363 34.34 -26.26 -59.94
N ASP A 364 35.52 -26.76 -60.28
CA ASP A 364 36.62 -26.89 -59.31
C ASP A 364 37.37 -25.56 -59.11
N ARG A 365 38.40 -25.56 -58.25
CA ARG A 365 39.25 -24.38 -57.98
C ARG A 365 40.03 -23.88 -59.19
N ALA A 366 40.29 -24.74 -60.18
CA ALA A 366 40.95 -24.36 -61.44
C ALA A 366 39.93 -23.88 -62.50
N GLY A 367 38.63 -23.86 -62.17
CA GLY A 367 37.56 -23.46 -63.07
C GLY A 367 37.11 -24.58 -64.02
N ASN A 368 37.62 -25.80 -63.86
CA ASN A 368 37.23 -26.95 -64.68
C ASN A 368 35.83 -27.41 -64.29
N PRO A 369 34.98 -27.81 -65.26
CA PRO A 369 33.67 -28.39 -64.96
C PRO A 369 33.82 -29.70 -64.19
N VAL A 370 33.13 -29.82 -63.05
CA VAL A 370 33.07 -31.04 -62.24
C VAL A 370 31.61 -31.27 -61.85
N THR A 371 31.13 -32.52 -61.93
CA THR A 371 29.77 -32.87 -61.49
C THR A 371 29.82 -33.66 -60.21
N ARG A 372 29.16 -33.17 -59.16
CA ARG A 372 28.97 -33.92 -57.90
C ARG A 372 27.82 -34.90 -58.06
N ALA A 373 28.04 -36.14 -57.64
CA ALA A 373 26.99 -37.16 -57.64
C ALA A 373 25.84 -36.77 -56.70
N ALA A 374 24.63 -37.23 -57.01
CA ALA A 374 23.56 -37.29 -56.02
C ALA A 374 24.09 -37.99 -54.76
N THR A 375 23.67 -37.54 -53.58
CA THR A 375 24.17 -37.89 -52.24
C THR A 375 25.46 -37.18 -51.78
N SER A 376 26.06 -36.31 -52.58
CA SER A 376 27.19 -35.48 -52.10
C SER A 376 26.71 -34.44 -51.09
N GLU A 377 27.57 -34.11 -50.13
CA GLU A 377 27.33 -33.05 -49.14
C GLU A 377 27.78 -31.68 -49.66
N ILE A 378 27.04 -30.63 -49.31
CA ILE A 378 27.37 -29.25 -49.70
C ILE A 378 26.96 -28.25 -48.62
N TRP A 379 27.77 -27.21 -48.43
CA TRP A 379 27.45 -26.11 -47.52
C TRP A 379 26.82 -24.94 -48.27
N PHE A 380 25.80 -24.31 -47.69
CA PHE A 380 25.25 -23.05 -48.18
C PHE A 380 24.80 -22.15 -47.04
N ALA A 381 24.80 -20.83 -47.26
CA ALA A 381 24.32 -19.86 -46.28
C ALA A 381 22.78 -19.97 -46.16
N ALA A 382 22.29 -20.26 -44.96
CA ALA A 382 20.90 -20.64 -44.75
C ALA A 382 20.13 -19.63 -43.87
N PHE A 383 20.74 -19.15 -42.79
CA PHE A 383 20.07 -18.30 -41.80
C PHE A 383 20.90 -17.07 -41.42
N ASP A 384 20.21 -16.03 -40.93
CA ASP A 384 20.84 -14.94 -40.21
C ASP A 384 21.13 -15.30 -38.74
N LYS A 385 21.74 -14.38 -37.99
CA LYS A 385 22.08 -14.56 -36.56
C LYS A 385 20.88 -14.63 -35.61
N LYS A 386 19.65 -14.48 -36.10
CA LYS A 386 18.41 -14.52 -35.32
C LYS A 386 17.54 -15.74 -35.67
N ASP A 387 18.13 -16.77 -36.30
CA ASP A 387 17.44 -17.97 -36.77
C ASP A 387 16.38 -17.71 -37.85
N VAL A 388 16.48 -16.59 -38.56
CA VAL A 388 15.58 -16.27 -39.68
C VAL A 388 16.20 -16.77 -40.98
N ILE A 389 15.42 -17.51 -41.79
CA ILE A 389 15.84 -17.94 -43.13
C ILE A 389 16.25 -16.70 -43.94
N LEU A 390 17.43 -16.76 -44.54
CA LEU A 390 17.93 -15.66 -45.38
C LEU A 390 16.92 -15.37 -46.50
N LYS A 391 16.84 -14.10 -46.89
CA LYS A 391 15.96 -13.68 -47.98
C LYS A 391 16.75 -13.40 -49.25
N ASP A 392 16.13 -13.63 -50.40
CA ASP A 392 16.66 -13.25 -51.70
C ASP A 392 16.49 -11.74 -51.96
N ARG A 393 16.86 -11.28 -53.16
CA ARG A 393 16.73 -9.86 -53.56
C ARG A 393 15.27 -9.36 -53.58
N ASN A 394 14.31 -10.27 -53.67
CA ASN A 394 12.86 -9.99 -53.68
C ASN A 394 12.22 -10.13 -52.28
N LYS A 395 13.04 -10.25 -51.23
CA LYS A 395 12.61 -10.45 -49.83
C LYS A 395 11.88 -11.78 -49.58
N GLN A 396 12.02 -12.78 -50.45
CA GLN A 396 11.47 -14.13 -50.25
C GLN A 396 12.48 -15.02 -49.51
N ALA A 397 12.02 -15.88 -48.60
CA ALA A 397 12.87 -16.86 -47.92
C ALA A 397 13.51 -17.79 -48.95
N ILE A 398 14.79 -18.12 -48.81
CA ILE A 398 15.61 -18.79 -49.84
C ILE A 398 15.35 -20.30 -49.99
N PHE A 399 14.65 -20.89 -49.02
CA PHE A 399 14.15 -22.26 -49.09
C PHE A 399 12.89 -22.41 -48.22
N LYS A 400 12.15 -23.48 -48.45
CA LYS A 400 10.96 -23.89 -47.68
C LYS A 400 11.08 -25.35 -47.23
N ASP A 401 10.44 -25.70 -46.12
CA ASP A 401 10.32 -27.09 -45.64
C ASP A 401 9.42 -27.90 -46.59
N VAL A 402 9.78 -29.17 -46.85
CA VAL A 402 9.05 -30.11 -47.71
C VAL A 402 8.70 -31.42 -46.99
N THR A 403 8.88 -31.49 -45.67
CA THR A 403 8.62 -32.70 -44.88
C THR A 403 7.12 -33.07 -44.92
N PRO A 404 6.73 -34.35 -45.11
CA PRO A 404 5.34 -34.79 -45.00
C PRO A 404 4.76 -34.53 -43.60
N ALA A 405 3.47 -34.22 -43.52
CA ALA A 405 2.78 -33.79 -42.29
C ALA A 405 2.89 -34.82 -41.13
N PRO A 406 3.00 -34.37 -39.86
CA PRO A 406 2.97 -35.25 -38.70
C PRO A 406 1.56 -35.83 -38.44
N PRO A 407 1.43 -36.99 -37.77
CA PRO A 407 0.13 -37.60 -37.45
C PRO A 407 -0.62 -36.82 -36.36
N ALA A 408 -1.95 -36.77 -36.55
CA ALA A 408 -3.07 -36.43 -35.64
C ALA A 408 -2.80 -35.55 -34.40
N GLU A 409 -3.48 -34.40 -34.38
CA GLU A 409 -3.57 -33.47 -33.26
C GLU A 409 -3.92 -34.16 -31.93
N ALA A 410 -3.10 -33.89 -30.91
CA ALA A 410 -3.42 -34.21 -29.53
C ALA A 410 -4.72 -33.49 -29.13
N LYS A 411 -5.56 -34.20 -28.36
CA LYS A 411 -6.82 -33.68 -27.79
C LYS A 411 -6.62 -32.28 -27.21
N ALA A 412 -7.52 -31.36 -27.56
CA ALA A 412 -7.57 -30.01 -27.01
C ALA A 412 -7.65 -30.08 -25.47
N GLU A 413 -6.58 -29.66 -24.79
CA GLU A 413 -6.64 -29.33 -23.37
C GLU A 413 -7.64 -28.19 -23.17
N ASP A 414 -8.49 -28.30 -22.13
CA ASP A 414 -9.41 -27.23 -21.76
C ASP A 414 -8.65 -25.91 -21.60
N LYS A 415 -9.12 -24.89 -22.33
CA LYS A 415 -8.47 -23.58 -22.36
C LYS A 415 -8.54 -22.97 -20.96
N LYS A 416 -7.37 -22.80 -20.32
CA LYS A 416 -7.26 -22.14 -19.00
C LYS A 416 -7.99 -20.78 -18.99
N PRO A 417 -8.66 -20.41 -17.88
CA PRO A 417 -9.32 -19.12 -17.77
C PRO A 417 -8.30 -17.97 -17.86
N GLU A 418 -8.77 -16.79 -18.31
CA GLU A 418 -7.92 -15.60 -18.42
C GLU A 418 -7.61 -14.97 -17.06
N THR A 419 -8.46 -15.16 -16.05
CA THR A 419 -8.35 -14.56 -14.71
C THR A 419 -8.72 -15.57 -13.63
N ASN A 420 -8.19 -15.36 -12.42
CA ASN A 420 -8.67 -16.01 -11.20
C ASN A 420 -9.77 -15.15 -10.59
N LYS A 421 -10.90 -15.76 -10.24
CA LYS A 421 -12.07 -15.08 -9.66
C LYS A 421 -12.45 -15.69 -8.32
N LEU A 422 -12.97 -14.86 -7.42
CA LEU A 422 -13.57 -15.29 -6.17
C LEU A 422 -14.67 -14.30 -5.79
N GLU A 423 -15.87 -14.80 -5.52
CA GLU A 423 -16.89 -14.05 -4.79
C GLU A 423 -16.76 -14.31 -3.29
N PHE A 424 -16.78 -13.24 -2.48
CA PHE A 424 -16.75 -13.35 -1.02
C PHE A 424 -17.51 -12.18 -0.39
N PHE A 425 -17.80 -12.30 0.89
CA PHE A 425 -18.58 -11.34 1.66
C PHE A 425 -17.79 -10.84 2.86
N SER A 426 -18.04 -9.60 3.26
CA SER A 426 -17.65 -9.08 4.57
C SER A 426 -18.88 -8.72 5.40
N LEU A 427 -18.92 -9.22 6.64
CA LEU A 427 -19.97 -8.91 7.61
C LEU A 427 -19.36 -8.09 8.76
N TYR A 428 -19.97 -6.96 9.07
CA TYR A 428 -19.63 -6.10 10.20
C TYR A 428 -20.81 -6.07 11.16
N MET A 429 -20.73 -6.81 12.26
CA MET A 429 -21.81 -6.99 13.24
C MET A 429 -21.55 -6.19 14.53
N HIS A 430 -22.61 -5.83 15.24
CA HIS A 430 -22.60 -5.01 16.46
C HIS A 430 -22.19 -3.55 16.22
N LEU A 431 -22.58 -2.98 15.09
CA LEU A 431 -22.31 -1.57 14.78
C LEU A 431 -23.13 -0.62 15.67
N LEU A 432 -22.66 0.61 15.84
CA LEU A 432 -23.34 1.67 16.59
C LEU A 432 -24.78 1.93 16.05
N PRO A 433 -25.82 1.96 16.90
CA PRO A 433 -27.19 2.34 16.49
C PRO A 433 -27.31 3.80 16.03
N PHE A 434 -28.35 4.10 15.26
CA PHE A 434 -28.54 5.39 14.61
C PHE A 434 -28.57 6.59 15.56
N GLU A 435 -29.39 6.54 16.62
CA GLU A 435 -29.58 7.64 17.58
C GLU A 435 -28.30 7.99 18.36
N HIS A 436 -27.27 7.15 18.26
CA HIS A 436 -25.98 7.35 18.92
C HIS A 436 -24.91 7.91 17.97
N TYR A 437 -25.22 8.20 16.70
CA TYR A 437 -24.26 8.89 15.82
C TYR A 437 -23.98 10.33 16.23
N PRO A 438 -24.98 11.14 16.61
CA PRO A 438 -24.71 12.37 17.34
C PRO A 438 -23.91 12.04 18.62
N LEU A 439 -22.83 12.80 18.87
CA LEU A 439 -22.07 12.64 20.10
C LEU A 439 -22.95 13.00 21.30
N GLN A 440 -23.02 12.11 22.29
CA GLN A 440 -23.78 12.33 23.52
C GLN A 440 -23.00 13.26 24.47
N ASN A 441 -23.70 13.83 25.46
CA ASN A 441 -23.06 14.65 26.50
C ASN A 441 -21.94 13.86 27.21
N GLY A 442 -20.73 14.43 27.23
CA GLY A 442 -19.54 13.78 27.78
C GLY A 442 -18.74 12.92 26.78
N GLU A 443 -19.25 12.65 25.58
CA GLU A 443 -18.50 11.97 24.50
C GLU A 443 -17.67 12.94 23.66
N SER A 444 -17.92 14.25 23.76
CA SER A 444 -17.16 15.30 23.08
C SER A 444 -16.27 16.06 24.06
N GLN A 445 -14.97 16.09 23.78
CA GLN A 445 -14.01 16.95 24.49
C GLN A 445 -13.94 18.29 23.77
N ARG A 446 -14.18 19.40 24.48
CA ARG A 446 -14.01 20.75 23.90
C ARG A 446 -12.53 20.98 23.65
N ARG A 447 -12.15 21.05 22.38
CA ARG A 447 -10.75 21.23 21.96
C ARG A 447 -10.55 22.63 21.45
N PHE A 448 -9.36 23.15 21.65
CA PHE A 448 -9.02 24.49 21.27
C PHE A 448 -7.64 24.54 20.63
N LYS A 449 -7.46 25.54 19.77
CA LYS A 449 -6.18 25.89 19.16
C LYS A 449 -5.71 27.23 19.71
N VAL A 450 -4.47 27.29 20.18
CA VAL A 450 -3.86 28.52 20.68
C VAL A 450 -3.68 29.51 19.52
N LYS A 451 -4.27 30.69 19.60
CA LYS A 451 -4.12 31.76 18.58
C LYS A 451 -2.87 32.59 18.83
N ALA A 452 -2.68 33.00 20.07
CA ALA A 452 -1.68 33.99 20.44
C ALA A 452 -0.29 33.37 20.64
N LYS A 453 0.77 34.06 20.18
CA LYS A 453 2.16 33.63 20.38
C LYS A 453 2.58 33.80 21.85
N GLY A 454 3.35 32.85 22.38
CA GLY A 454 4.09 33.02 23.63
C GLY A 454 3.24 33.06 24.90
N ARG A 455 2.12 32.33 24.97
CA ARG A 455 1.23 32.38 26.16
C ARG A 455 1.81 31.60 27.32
N ASN A 456 1.91 32.25 28.48
CA ASN A 456 2.44 31.63 29.68
C ASN A 456 1.48 30.55 30.18
N VAL A 457 2.01 29.35 30.37
CA VAL A 457 1.35 28.21 30.98
C VAL A 457 1.86 28.04 32.41
N ARG A 458 0.95 27.68 33.31
CA ARG A 458 1.15 27.64 34.77
C ARG A 458 0.93 26.23 35.32
N LYS A 459 1.55 25.96 36.46
CA LYS A 459 1.35 24.72 37.21
C LYS A 459 0.07 24.74 38.03
N GLU A 460 -0.27 25.89 38.61
CA GLU A 460 -1.43 26.08 39.48
C GLU A 460 -2.51 26.96 38.83
N ALA A 461 -3.74 26.91 39.36
CA ALA A 461 -4.90 27.71 38.96
C ALA A 461 -4.79 29.19 39.36
N ASN A 462 -3.66 29.83 39.02
CA ASN A 462 -3.35 31.19 39.41
C ASN A 462 -2.45 31.88 38.37
N LEU A 463 -2.86 33.06 37.87
CA LEU A 463 -2.08 33.86 36.92
C LEU A 463 -0.82 34.52 37.50
N THR A 464 -0.59 34.40 38.81
CA THR A 464 0.68 34.73 39.48
C THR A 464 1.49 33.50 39.87
N GLY A 465 0.97 32.29 39.65
CA GLY A 465 1.61 31.01 39.98
C GLY A 465 2.85 30.67 39.15
N THR A 466 3.37 29.46 39.33
CA THR A 466 4.63 29.02 38.72
C THR A 466 4.51 28.96 37.20
N VAL A 467 5.30 29.77 36.49
CA VAL A 467 5.40 29.71 35.01
C VAL A 467 6.21 28.49 34.60
N LEU A 468 5.51 27.51 34.00
CA LEU A 468 6.12 26.33 33.39
C LEU A 468 6.80 26.70 32.08
N GLY A 469 6.28 27.66 31.32
CA GLY A 469 6.86 28.15 30.08
C GLY A 469 5.79 28.75 29.18
N GLN A 470 6.10 28.86 27.89
CA GLN A 470 5.17 29.36 26.89
C GLN A 470 4.68 28.24 25.97
N ILE A 471 3.40 28.28 25.64
CA ILE A 471 2.80 27.41 24.62
C ILE A 471 2.81 28.14 23.26
N GLU A 472 3.13 27.40 22.20
CA GLU A 472 3.29 27.94 20.85
C GLU A 472 1.94 28.19 20.17
N SER A 473 1.89 29.17 19.26
CA SER A 473 0.70 29.39 18.41
C SER A 473 0.44 28.16 17.52
N GLY A 474 -0.84 27.82 17.39
CA GLY A 474 -1.31 26.62 16.74
C GLY A 474 -1.13 25.33 17.54
N ALA A 475 -0.71 25.40 18.80
CA ALA A 475 -0.80 24.25 19.72
C ALA A 475 -2.27 23.92 19.99
N GLU A 476 -2.58 22.64 20.15
CA GLU A 476 -3.93 22.19 20.45
C GLU A 476 -4.02 21.68 21.88
N PHE A 477 -5.14 21.93 22.53
CA PHE A 477 -5.42 21.45 23.88
C PHE A 477 -6.89 21.03 24.05
N GLU A 478 -7.14 20.15 25.01
CA GLU A 478 -8.46 19.83 25.51
C GLU A 478 -8.76 20.72 26.74
N LEU A 479 -9.95 21.31 26.78
CA LEU A 479 -10.43 22.08 27.92
C LEU A 479 -11.02 21.14 28.97
N ILE A 480 -10.44 21.13 30.17
CA ILE A 480 -10.95 20.35 31.32
C ILE A 480 -11.96 21.19 32.10
N SER A 481 -11.58 22.42 32.46
CA SER A 481 -12.43 23.37 33.17
C SER A 481 -12.00 24.80 32.88
N ALA A 482 -12.90 25.76 33.05
CA ALA A 482 -12.59 27.18 32.96
C ALA A 482 -13.28 27.96 34.08
N THR A 483 -12.60 28.97 34.60
CA THR A 483 -13.13 29.91 35.58
C THR A 483 -12.99 31.33 35.04
N SER A 484 -14.11 32.01 34.83
CA SER A 484 -14.17 33.41 34.39
C SER A 484 -13.94 34.38 35.55
N GLY A 485 -13.59 35.63 35.25
CA GLY A 485 -13.51 36.69 36.25
C GLY A 485 -12.22 36.70 37.09
N HIS A 486 -11.19 35.93 36.71
CA HIS A 486 -9.94 35.87 37.47
C HIS A 486 -9.17 37.19 37.32
N GLN A 487 -8.83 37.83 38.45
CA GLN A 487 -8.00 39.03 38.50
C GLN A 487 -6.56 38.66 38.88
N ILE A 488 -5.57 39.36 38.32
CA ILE A 488 -4.15 39.14 38.69
C ILE A 488 -3.89 39.71 40.08
N LYS A 489 -4.46 40.88 40.38
CA LYS A 489 -4.49 41.49 41.72
C LYS A 489 -5.94 41.86 42.09
N PRO A 490 -6.32 41.74 43.38
CA PRO A 490 -7.63 42.22 43.83
C PRO A 490 -7.85 43.68 43.43
N GLY A 491 -8.93 43.96 42.71
CA GLY A 491 -9.27 45.31 42.25
C GLY A 491 -8.84 45.66 40.81
N ASP A 492 -8.17 44.75 40.09
CA ASP A 492 -7.87 44.94 38.67
C ASP A 492 -9.16 45.01 37.83
N THR A 493 -9.27 46.00 36.94
CA THR A 493 -10.43 46.13 36.03
C THR A 493 -10.41 45.07 34.92
N ALA A 494 -9.23 44.55 34.56
CA ALA A 494 -9.09 43.45 33.62
C ALA A 494 -9.32 42.10 34.32
N THR A 495 -10.18 41.29 33.72
CA THR A 495 -10.46 39.92 34.18
C THR A 495 -10.08 38.92 33.10
N TYR A 496 -9.74 37.71 33.53
CA TYR A 496 -9.30 36.63 32.66
C TYR A 496 -10.16 35.40 32.86
N GLU A 497 -10.34 34.64 31.78
CA GLU A 497 -10.85 33.29 31.87
C GLU A 497 -9.67 32.33 31.97
N LEU A 498 -9.51 31.73 33.15
CA LEU A 498 -8.42 30.82 33.47
C LEU A 498 -8.88 29.38 33.28
N ALA A 499 -8.21 28.65 32.40
CA ALA A 499 -8.57 27.29 32.04
C ALA A 499 -7.55 26.26 32.56
N GLN A 500 -8.07 25.13 33.05
CA GLN A 500 -7.30 23.90 33.17
C GLN A 500 -7.37 23.18 31.83
N ILE A 501 -6.22 22.88 31.25
CA ILE A 501 -6.11 22.33 29.91
C ILE A 501 -5.23 21.09 29.91
N LYS A 502 -5.53 20.13 29.04
CA LYS A 502 -4.65 19.01 28.71
C LYS A 502 -4.00 19.27 27.36
N ILE A 503 -2.69 19.29 27.31
CA ILE A 503 -1.93 19.58 26.07
C ILE A 503 -2.12 18.41 25.09
N LEU A 504 -2.46 18.70 23.83
CA LEU A 504 -2.59 17.68 22.79
C LEU A 504 -1.44 17.74 21.78
N SER A 505 -0.88 18.92 21.52
CA SER A 505 0.24 19.09 20.59
C SER A 505 1.13 20.29 20.99
N LYS A 506 2.35 20.35 20.44
CA LYS A 506 3.33 21.44 20.61
C LYS A 506 3.51 21.86 22.08
N GLY A 507 4.19 21.00 22.84
CA GLY A 507 4.42 21.15 24.28
C GLY A 507 4.97 22.51 24.71
N VAL A 508 4.92 22.77 26.01
CA VAL A 508 5.32 24.05 26.61
C VAL A 508 6.83 24.13 26.71
N LYS A 509 7.41 25.28 26.35
CA LYS A 509 8.86 25.51 26.44
C LYS A 509 9.20 26.71 27.31
N LYS A 510 10.27 26.61 28.10
CA LYS A 510 10.87 27.72 28.84
C LYS A 510 12.34 27.79 28.47
N SER A 511 12.78 28.94 27.94
CA SER A 511 14.15 29.13 27.46
C SER A 511 14.63 28.03 26.49
N GLY A 512 13.74 27.59 25.58
CA GLY A 512 14.03 26.55 24.59
C GLY A 512 13.93 25.10 25.10
N VAL A 513 13.80 24.87 26.40
CA VAL A 513 13.65 23.54 27.01
C VAL A 513 12.18 23.20 27.18
N GLN A 514 11.77 21.98 26.80
CA GLN A 514 10.40 21.52 26.98
C GLN A 514 10.11 21.22 28.45
N THR A 515 9.10 21.88 29.02
CA THR A 515 8.71 21.79 30.44
C THR A 515 7.35 21.14 30.66
N ALA A 516 6.53 21.02 29.61
CA ALA A 516 5.34 20.17 29.58
C ALA A 516 5.14 19.60 28.16
N LYS A 517 4.55 18.42 28.05
CA LYS A 517 4.33 17.68 26.79
C LYS A 517 2.86 17.32 26.58
N ALA A 518 2.56 16.80 25.39
CA ALA A 518 1.23 16.27 25.10
C ALA A 518 0.85 15.20 26.15
N GLY A 519 -0.35 15.31 26.70
CA GLY A 519 -0.86 14.51 27.82
C GLY A 519 -0.83 15.24 29.16
N ASP A 520 0.05 16.22 29.36
CA ASP A 520 0.17 16.93 30.64
C ASP A 520 -1.00 17.90 30.86
N VAL A 521 -1.42 18.03 32.12
CA VAL A 521 -2.48 18.94 32.56
C VAL A 521 -1.86 20.18 33.20
N VAL A 522 -2.26 21.35 32.71
CA VAL A 522 -1.66 22.65 33.04
C VAL A 522 -2.72 23.76 33.03
N TRP A 523 -2.35 24.98 33.47
CA TRP A 523 -3.26 26.12 33.54
C TRP A 523 -2.86 27.26 32.60
N MET A 524 -3.83 27.88 31.93
CA MET A 524 -3.58 28.98 30.98
C MET A 524 -4.79 29.92 30.88
N ALA A 525 -4.56 31.23 30.71
CA ALA A 525 -5.63 32.16 30.34
C ALA A 525 -6.05 31.96 28.88
N ILE A 526 -7.34 31.75 28.64
CA ILE A 526 -7.92 31.55 27.30
C ILE A 526 -8.61 32.78 26.75
N SER A 527 -9.02 33.72 27.61
CA SER A 527 -9.51 35.04 27.21
C SER A 527 -9.20 36.12 28.25
N LYS A 528 -9.32 37.39 27.86
CA LYS A 528 -9.22 38.57 28.73
C LYS A 528 -10.31 39.57 28.35
N THR A 529 -10.98 40.10 29.37
CA THR A 529 -12.01 41.14 29.28
C THR A 529 -11.57 42.35 30.08
N GLU A 530 -11.66 43.53 29.48
CA GLU A 530 -11.31 44.80 30.12
C GLU A 530 -12.35 45.86 29.75
N PRO A 531 -12.95 46.57 30.72
CA PRO A 531 -13.96 47.59 30.45
C PRO A 531 -13.50 48.63 29.43
N GLY A 532 -14.33 48.89 28.41
CA GLY A 532 -14.04 49.86 27.34
C GLY A 532 -13.10 49.34 26.25
N LYS A 533 -12.72 48.05 26.26
CA LYS A 533 -11.94 47.40 25.19
C LYS A 533 -12.68 46.16 24.67
N ALA A 534 -12.34 45.74 23.45
CA ALA A 534 -12.83 44.48 22.90
C ALA A 534 -12.17 43.29 23.62
N ASP A 535 -12.94 42.21 23.77
CA ASP A 535 -12.44 40.98 24.39
C ASP A 535 -11.30 40.35 23.58
N GLU A 536 -10.23 39.98 24.28
CA GLU A 536 -9.09 39.30 23.68
C GLU A 536 -9.24 37.78 23.86
N HIS A 537 -9.40 37.04 22.77
CA HIS A 537 -9.45 35.58 22.78
C HIS A 537 -8.09 34.98 22.39
N TYR A 538 -7.52 34.18 23.28
CA TYR A 538 -6.19 33.58 23.12
C TYR A 538 -6.23 32.16 22.57
N ALA A 539 -7.41 31.55 22.58
CA ALA A 539 -7.67 30.24 22.04
C ALA A 539 -8.94 30.27 21.18
N GLU A 540 -8.99 29.41 20.17
CA GLU A 540 -10.13 29.23 19.28
C GLU A 540 -10.67 27.82 19.44
N GLU A 541 -11.98 27.68 19.65
CA GLU A 541 -12.60 26.35 19.74
C GLU A 541 -12.49 25.64 18.39
N ILE A 542 -11.91 24.44 18.41
CA ILE A 542 -11.88 23.55 17.26
C ILE A 542 -13.28 22.92 17.20
N PRO A 543 -13.99 23.00 16.05
CA PRO A 543 -15.30 22.40 15.92
C PRO A 543 -15.29 20.95 16.40
N PRO A 544 -16.29 20.53 17.20
CA PRO A 544 -16.34 19.19 17.75
C PRO A 544 -16.33 18.19 16.60
N GLN A 545 -15.49 17.17 16.75
CA GLN A 545 -15.46 16.05 15.82
C GLN A 545 -16.86 15.43 15.75
N LYS A 546 -17.31 15.07 14.54
CA LYS A 546 -18.58 14.34 14.34
C LYS A 546 -18.28 12.90 13.92
N ARG A 547 -19.11 11.95 14.36
CA ARG A 547 -19.10 10.59 13.80
C ARG A 547 -19.55 10.67 12.34
N VAL A 548 -18.85 9.99 11.45
CA VAL A 548 -19.20 9.97 10.03
C VAL A 548 -20.33 8.98 9.80
N ARG A 549 -21.44 9.46 9.25
CA ARG A 549 -22.57 8.64 8.85
C ARG A 549 -22.19 7.74 7.65
N PRO A 550 -22.45 6.42 7.69
CA PRO A 550 -22.27 5.54 6.54
C PRO A 550 -23.19 5.96 5.38
N THR A 551 -22.73 5.71 4.16
CA THR A 551 -23.42 6.11 2.92
C THR A 551 -24.47 5.11 2.46
N TYR A 552 -24.49 3.90 3.03
CA TYR A 552 -25.36 2.80 2.58
C TYR A 552 -26.75 2.76 3.21
N TRP A 553 -27.06 3.65 4.16
CA TRP A 553 -28.40 3.69 4.74
C TRP A 553 -29.42 4.16 3.70
N LYS A 554 -30.53 3.44 3.57
CA LYS A 554 -31.63 3.85 2.70
C LYS A 554 -32.30 5.11 3.27
N GLY A 555 -32.42 6.12 2.43
CA GLY A 555 -33.07 7.39 2.76
C GLY A 555 -33.10 8.33 1.56
N GLN A 556 -33.76 9.47 1.72
CA GLN A 556 -33.71 10.56 0.75
C GLN A 556 -32.46 11.40 0.98
N VAL A 557 -31.90 11.96 -0.10
CA VAL A 557 -30.75 12.86 -0.05
C VAL A 557 -31.06 14.11 -0.85
N LYS A 558 -30.96 15.26 -0.19
CA LYS A 558 -30.96 16.56 -0.86
C LYS A 558 -29.54 16.91 -1.26
N ALA A 559 -29.30 17.08 -2.55
CA ALA A 559 -28.01 17.42 -3.12
C ALA A 559 -28.07 18.84 -3.69
N GLN A 560 -27.38 19.78 -3.04
CA GLN A 560 -27.24 21.15 -3.54
C GLN A 560 -25.99 21.25 -4.41
N LEU A 561 -26.16 21.55 -5.70
CA LEU A 561 -25.05 21.60 -6.65
C LEU A 561 -24.10 22.77 -6.35
N LYS A 562 -22.80 22.50 -6.30
CA LYS A 562 -21.74 23.51 -6.09
C LYS A 562 -21.21 24.12 -7.39
N LYS A 563 -21.59 23.54 -8.53
CA LYS A 563 -21.20 23.93 -9.88
C LYS A 563 -22.23 23.46 -10.87
N ARG A 564 -22.09 23.83 -12.15
CA ARG A 564 -22.96 23.31 -13.22
C ARG A 564 -22.65 21.85 -13.52
N VAL A 565 -23.69 21.04 -13.73
CA VAL A 565 -23.57 19.57 -13.84
C VAL A 565 -24.39 19.05 -15.02
N PRO A 566 -23.83 18.17 -15.87
CA PRO A 566 -24.61 17.54 -16.92
C PRO A 566 -25.68 16.60 -16.34
N ALA A 567 -26.88 16.67 -16.92
CA ALA A 567 -27.97 15.74 -16.64
C ALA A 567 -28.23 14.85 -17.86
N PHE A 568 -28.76 13.65 -17.61
CA PHE A 568 -28.96 12.60 -18.62
C PHE A 568 -30.34 11.95 -18.50
N ASN A 569 -30.83 11.34 -19.58
CA ASN A 569 -32.06 10.54 -19.56
C ASN A 569 -31.82 9.14 -19.00
N LYS A 570 -30.63 8.58 -19.24
CA LYS A 570 -30.20 7.29 -18.72
C LYS A 570 -28.84 7.42 -18.04
N PRO A 571 -28.56 6.60 -17.02
CA PRO A 571 -27.28 6.68 -16.32
C PRO A 571 -26.10 6.28 -17.22
N GLU A 572 -26.29 5.41 -18.21
CA GLU A 572 -25.25 4.94 -19.13
C GLU A 572 -25.03 5.84 -20.36
N ASP A 573 -25.81 6.92 -20.52
CA ASP A 573 -25.68 7.81 -21.68
C ASP A 573 -24.27 8.43 -21.72
N PRO A 574 -23.61 8.52 -22.89
CA PRO A 574 -22.31 9.18 -23.00
C PRO A 574 -22.43 10.71 -22.81
N VAL A 575 -21.33 11.39 -22.46
CA VAL A 575 -21.31 12.81 -22.04
C VAL A 575 -21.86 13.76 -23.11
N ASP A 576 -21.69 13.42 -24.38
CA ASP A 576 -22.20 14.15 -25.54
C ASP A 576 -23.73 14.06 -25.69
N LYS A 577 -24.37 13.06 -25.09
CA LYS A 577 -25.83 12.87 -25.05
C LYS A 577 -26.52 13.49 -23.83
N LYS A 578 -25.85 14.37 -23.09
CA LYS A 578 -26.50 15.12 -21.99
C LYS A 578 -27.74 15.87 -22.51
N ILE A 579 -28.78 15.93 -21.69
CA ILE A 579 -30.01 16.68 -22.00
C ILE A 579 -29.91 18.17 -21.67
N GLY A 580 -28.90 18.55 -20.88
CA GLY A 580 -28.58 19.93 -20.53
C GLY A 580 -27.64 19.99 -19.32
N LEU A 581 -27.29 21.21 -18.92
CA LEU A 581 -26.52 21.51 -17.71
C LEU A 581 -27.44 22.07 -16.64
N LEU A 582 -27.48 21.44 -15.47
CA LEU A 582 -28.13 22.00 -14.29
C LEU A 582 -27.33 23.20 -13.78
N ALA A 583 -28.05 24.23 -13.34
CA ALA A 583 -27.46 25.44 -12.78
C ALA A 583 -26.78 25.17 -11.43
N GLU A 584 -25.79 26.00 -11.09
CA GLU A 584 -25.22 26.03 -9.74
C GLU A 584 -26.32 26.35 -8.71
N ASN A 585 -26.19 25.81 -7.50
CA ASN A 585 -27.17 25.88 -6.41
C ASN A 585 -28.52 25.18 -6.67
N THR A 586 -28.68 24.49 -7.82
CA THR A 586 -29.84 23.60 -8.01
C THR A 586 -29.88 22.58 -6.89
N VAL A 587 -31.07 22.39 -6.30
CA VAL A 587 -31.30 21.39 -5.26
C VAL A 587 -31.98 20.20 -5.91
N LEU A 588 -31.33 19.06 -5.83
CA LEU A 588 -31.80 17.77 -6.32
C LEU A 588 -32.19 16.88 -5.14
N GLU A 589 -33.12 15.98 -5.36
CA GLU A 589 -33.49 14.95 -4.39
C GLU A 589 -33.44 13.57 -5.04
N TYR A 590 -32.81 12.61 -4.36
CA TYR A 590 -32.74 11.22 -4.80
C TYR A 590 -32.73 10.26 -3.61
N ALA A 591 -33.20 9.04 -3.83
CA ALA A 591 -33.13 7.97 -2.83
C ALA A 591 -31.78 7.23 -2.94
N THR A 592 -31.05 7.06 -1.84
CA THR A 592 -29.74 6.36 -1.83
C THR A 592 -29.81 4.95 -2.42
N GLY A 593 -30.94 4.25 -2.26
CA GLY A 593 -31.17 2.91 -2.82
C GLY A 593 -31.40 2.85 -4.34
N THR A 594 -31.43 3.98 -5.04
CA THR A 594 -31.73 4.05 -6.49
C THR A 594 -30.52 4.41 -7.35
N VAL A 595 -29.37 4.68 -6.73
CA VAL A 595 -28.14 5.05 -7.43
C VAL A 595 -27.58 3.87 -8.22
N LYS A 596 -26.88 4.16 -9.32
CA LYS A 596 -26.22 3.16 -10.16
C LYS A 596 -24.77 3.53 -10.40
N ARG A 597 -23.89 2.54 -10.40
CA ARG A 597 -22.52 2.70 -10.87
C ARG A 597 -22.46 2.42 -12.36
N VAL A 598 -21.94 3.36 -13.14
CA VAL A 598 -21.78 3.23 -14.60
C VAL A 598 -20.35 3.58 -14.99
N ILE A 599 -19.93 3.13 -16.16
CA ILE A 599 -18.68 3.57 -16.78
C ILE A 599 -19.03 4.57 -17.88
N GLN A 600 -18.77 5.85 -17.64
CA GLN A 600 -18.97 6.92 -18.62
C GLN A 600 -17.60 7.47 -19.03
N ALA A 601 -17.30 7.46 -20.34
CA ALA A 601 -15.99 7.87 -20.88
C ALA A 601 -14.78 7.18 -20.20
N GLY A 602 -14.92 5.88 -19.89
CA GLY A 602 -13.88 5.09 -19.23
C GLY A 602 -13.69 5.35 -17.73
N ARG A 603 -14.51 6.22 -17.13
CA ARG A 603 -14.47 6.52 -15.68
C ARG A 603 -15.69 5.92 -14.97
N PRO A 604 -15.51 5.22 -13.83
CA PRO A 604 -16.64 4.83 -12.99
C PRO A 604 -17.29 6.08 -12.37
N GLN A 605 -18.59 6.24 -12.57
CA GLN A 605 -19.42 7.32 -12.04
C GLN A 605 -20.55 6.71 -11.20
N ILE A 606 -20.98 7.41 -10.14
CA ILE A 606 -22.21 7.09 -9.41
C ILE A 606 -23.30 8.05 -9.91
N MET A 607 -24.29 7.49 -10.59
CA MET A 607 -25.40 8.22 -11.16
C MET A 607 -26.62 8.06 -10.26
N ALA A 608 -27.24 9.17 -9.89
CA ALA A 608 -28.48 9.20 -9.12
C ALA A 608 -29.64 9.64 -10.02
N PRO A 609 -30.81 8.98 -9.96
CA PRO A 609 -32.03 9.49 -10.56
C PRO A 609 -32.60 10.58 -9.65
N CYS A 610 -32.51 11.83 -10.09
CA CYS A 610 -32.81 13.01 -9.29
C CYS A 610 -34.13 13.66 -9.71
N THR A 611 -34.90 14.10 -8.72
CA THR A 611 -35.97 15.10 -8.89
C THR A 611 -35.39 16.48 -8.62
N ILE A 612 -35.73 17.47 -9.45
CA ILE A 612 -35.32 18.87 -9.22
C ILE A 612 -36.29 19.50 -8.22
N VAL A 613 -35.80 19.85 -7.03
CA VAL A 613 -36.59 20.48 -5.97
C VAL A 613 -36.66 21.99 -6.17
N SER A 614 -35.53 22.62 -6.51
CA SER A 614 -35.44 24.05 -6.80
C SER A 614 -34.26 24.36 -7.71
N GLY A 615 -34.35 25.43 -8.50
CA GLY A 615 -33.38 25.73 -9.57
C GLY A 615 -33.82 25.10 -10.88
N GLY A 616 -32.88 24.60 -11.68
CA GLY A 616 -33.20 23.99 -12.97
C GLY A 616 -32.03 23.97 -13.94
N PHE A 617 -32.37 23.79 -15.22
CA PHE A 617 -31.38 23.84 -16.29
C PHE A 617 -30.90 25.26 -16.55
N TRP A 618 -29.61 25.41 -16.77
CA TRP A 618 -28.93 26.66 -17.10
C TRP A 618 -29.03 26.98 -18.60
N ASP A 619 -28.95 25.96 -19.45
CA ASP A 619 -28.76 26.08 -20.90
C ASP A 619 -29.97 25.62 -21.73
N THR A 620 -31.04 25.17 -21.08
CA THR A 620 -32.27 24.73 -21.75
C THR A 620 -33.51 25.08 -20.93
N PRO A 621 -34.62 25.51 -21.56
CA PRO A 621 -35.88 25.76 -20.87
C PRO A 621 -36.65 24.46 -20.53
N MET A 622 -36.11 23.29 -20.90
CA MET A 622 -36.80 22.01 -20.77
C MET A 622 -36.72 21.46 -19.34
N CYS A 623 -37.88 21.22 -18.72
CA CYS A 623 -37.99 20.45 -17.47
C CYS A 623 -38.51 19.03 -17.82
N PRO A 624 -37.70 17.97 -17.71
CA PRO A 624 -38.11 16.61 -18.08
C PRO A 624 -39.25 16.10 -17.19
N ALA A 625 -40.16 15.31 -17.77
CA ALA A 625 -41.31 14.73 -17.06
C ALA A 625 -40.95 13.58 -16.08
N GLY A 626 -39.68 13.18 -16.02
CA GLY A 626 -39.18 12.10 -15.18
C GLY A 626 -37.86 12.46 -14.50
N PRO A 627 -37.34 11.58 -13.62
CA PRO A 627 -36.09 11.85 -12.91
C PRO A 627 -34.94 12.01 -13.89
N VAL A 628 -34.10 13.00 -13.65
CA VAL A 628 -32.89 13.24 -14.45
C VAL A 628 -31.72 12.51 -13.81
N TRP A 629 -30.92 11.81 -14.60
CA TRP A 629 -29.74 11.13 -14.09
C TRP A 629 -28.59 12.10 -13.98
N VAL A 630 -28.01 12.20 -12.79
CA VAL A 630 -26.92 13.14 -12.49
C VAL A 630 -25.79 12.39 -11.80
N ALA A 631 -24.55 12.67 -12.18
CA ALA A 631 -23.39 12.19 -11.44
C ALA A 631 -23.30 12.98 -10.12
N ILE A 632 -23.53 12.30 -9.00
CA ILE A 632 -23.54 12.93 -7.68
C ILE A 632 -22.32 12.45 -6.88
N ASP A 633 -21.40 13.37 -6.60
CA ASP A 633 -20.31 13.17 -5.64
C ASP A 633 -20.07 14.44 -4.81
N ALA A 634 -19.25 14.35 -3.76
CA ALA A 634 -18.99 15.45 -2.84
C ALA A 634 -18.30 16.68 -3.47
N ASN A 635 -17.64 16.51 -4.63
CA ASN A 635 -17.03 17.59 -5.41
C ASN A 635 -18.06 18.31 -6.29
N VAL A 636 -19.20 17.67 -6.55
CA VAL A 636 -20.27 18.15 -7.42
C VAL A 636 -21.39 18.79 -6.61
N ALA A 637 -21.73 18.21 -5.45
CA ALA A 637 -22.84 18.67 -4.62
C ALA A 637 -22.52 18.63 -3.12
N GLU A 638 -23.17 19.49 -2.35
CA GLU A 638 -23.32 19.34 -0.91
C GLU A 638 -24.50 18.40 -0.63
N LEU A 639 -24.21 17.25 -0.01
CA LEU A 639 -25.20 16.21 0.25
C LEU A 639 -25.74 16.33 1.68
N LYS A 640 -27.07 16.39 1.81
CA LYS A 640 -27.81 16.43 3.07
C LYS A 640 -28.75 15.21 3.09
N PRO A 641 -28.31 14.08 3.64
CA PRO A 641 -29.16 12.89 3.78
C PRO A 641 -30.19 13.10 4.89
N ASP A 642 -31.44 12.75 4.63
CA ASP A 642 -32.48 12.63 5.65
C ASP A 642 -32.23 11.39 6.53
N ASP A 643 -32.92 11.29 7.66
CA ASP A 643 -32.80 10.13 8.54
C ASP A 643 -33.29 8.84 7.84
N PRO A 644 -32.69 7.68 8.16
CA PRO A 644 -33.18 6.40 7.65
C PRO A 644 -34.64 6.17 8.06
N SER A 645 -35.40 5.49 7.20
CA SER A 645 -36.80 5.15 7.46
C SER A 645 -36.98 3.73 8.00
N ASP A 646 -36.08 2.82 7.62
CA ASP A 646 -36.12 1.41 8.02
C ASP A 646 -35.14 1.17 9.19
N PHE A 647 -35.69 0.80 10.34
CA PHE A 647 -34.93 0.41 11.52
C PHE A 647 -35.28 -1.01 11.97
N ASP A 648 -34.37 -1.63 12.71
CA ASP A 648 -34.60 -2.87 13.48
C ASP A 648 -35.04 -4.09 12.65
N SER A 649 -34.83 -4.04 11.32
CA SER A 649 -35.12 -5.11 10.36
C SER A 649 -34.00 -5.22 9.31
N VAL A 650 -33.89 -6.37 8.66
CA VAL A 650 -32.94 -6.58 7.57
C VAL A 650 -33.44 -5.89 6.31
N VAL A 651 -32.64 -4.95 5.82
CA VAL A 651 -32.89 -4.21 4.58
C VAL A 651 -31.94 -4.71 3.51
N THR A 652 -32.48 -5.31 2.45
CA THR A 652 -31.70 -5.68 1.27
C THR A 652 -31.47 -4.49 0.35
N CYS A 653 -30.30 -4.38 -0.25
CA CYS A 653 -29.95 -3.27 -1.14
C CYS A 653 -28.88 -3.68 -2.17
N THR A 654 -28.52 -2.74 -3.05
CA THR A 654 -27.41 -2.89 -3.97
C THR A 654 -26.70 -1.54 -4.05
N ILE A 655 -26.07 -1.15 -2.95
CA ILE A 655 -25.44 0.17 -2.80
C ILE A 655 -23.92 -0.01 -2.97
N PRO A 656 -23.30 0.63 -3.97
CA PRO A 656 -21.85 0.57 -4.15
C PRO A 656 -21.10 1.09 -2.92
N ILE A 657 -20.05 0.38 -2.53
CA ILE A 657 -19.15 0.78 -1.44
C ILE A 657 -17.70 0.51 -1.83
N LYS A 658 -16.80 1.42 -1.49
CA LYS A 658 -15.37 1.26 -1.74
C LYS A 658 -14.63 0.77 -0.51
N ALA A 659 -13.49 0.14 -0.75
CA ALA A 659 -12.51 -0.06 0.30
C ALA A 659 -12.23 1.28 1.00
N GLY A 660 -12.42 1.32 2.32
CA GLY A 660 -12.13 2.51 3.13
C GLY A 660 -13.32 3.38 3.42
N ASP A 661 -14.44 3.17 2.74
CA ASP A 661 -15.68 3.84 3.09
C ASP A 661 -16.12 3.44 4.51
N PRO A 662 -16.62 4.40 5.32
CA PRO A 662 -17.04 4.13 6.69
C PRO A 662 -18.25 3.19 6.70
N VAL A 663 -18.14 2.07 7.42
CA VAL A 663 -19.26 1.13 7.63
C VAL A 663 -20.01 1.38 8.94
N GLY A 664 -19.33 1.92 9.96
CA GLY A 664 -19.94 2.26 11.25
C GLY A 664 -18.91 2.51 12.35
N TYR A 665 -19.34 2.50 13.59
CA TYR A 665 -18.49 2.60 14.79
C TYR A 665 -18.73 1.40 15.70
N LEU A 666 -17.84 1.14 16.65
CA LEU A 666 -18.02 0.08 17.64
C LEU A 666 -19.33 0.31 18.42
N GLY A 667 -20.25 -0.64 18.36
CA GLY A 667 -21.47 -0.62 19.15
C GLY A 667 -21.25 -1.23 20.53
N LEU A 668 -22.08 -0.83 21.49
CA LEU A 668 -22.11 -1.44 22.82
C LEU A 668 -22.61 -2.89 22.72
N TYR A 669 -21.94 -3.77 23.47
CA TYR A 669 -22.30 -5.17 23.65
C TYR A 669 -22.08 -5.55 25.11
N GLU A 670 -23.17 -5.61 25.88
CA GLU A 670 -23.15 -5.97 27.30
C GLU A 670 -23.48 -7.46 27.47
N THR A 671 -22.65 -8.14 28.27
CA THR A 671 -22.85 -9.53 28.66
C THR A 671 -22.95 -9.64 30.17
N LEU A 672 -23.36 -10.81 30.68
CA LEU A 672 -23.30 -11.09 32.11
C LEU A 672 -21.85 -11.04 32.61
N ALA A 673 -21.65 -10.42 33.78
CA ALA A 673 -20.38 -10.42 34.48
C ALA A 673 -20.11 -11.76 35.17
N SER A 674 -21.16 -12.45 35.61
CA SER A 674 -21.12 -13.78 36.22
C SER A 674 -22.46 -14.51 36.04
N ALA A 675 -22.50 -15.81 36.36
CA ALA A 675 -23.75 -16.57 36.40
C ALA A 675 -24.77 -16.04 37.43
N LYS A 676 -24.34 -15.22 38.39
CA LYS A 676 -25.21 -14.58 39.40
C LYS A 676 -25.79 -13.24 38.93
N GLY A 677 -25.42 -12.75 37.75
CA GLY A 677 -25.77 -11.42 37.26
C GLY A 677 -24.58 -10.47 37.20
N GLY A 678 -24.89 -9.19 37.08
CA GLY A 678 -23.97 -8.08 36.84
C GLY A 678 -23.71 -7.82 35.36
N VAL A 679 -23.30 -6.59 35.05
CA VAL A 679 -23.09 -6.12 33.68
C VAL A 679 -21.60 -6.02 33.36
N LYS A 680 -21.16 -6.68 32.28
CA LYS A 680 -19.85 -6.50 31.66
C LYS A 680 -20.03 -5.79 30.32
N SER A 681 -19.67 -4.51 30.28
CA SER A 681 -19.80 -3.68 29.07
C SER A 681 -18.54 -3.69 28.22
N ARG A 682 -18.71 -3.79 26.90
CA ARG A 682 -17.64 -3.68 25.90
C ARG A 682 -18.19 -2.98 24.66
N HIS A 683 -17.45 -2.05 24.06
CA HIS A 683 -17.77 -1.60 22.70
C HIS A 683 -17.00 -2.46 21.72
N GLN A 684 -17.66 -3.10 20.78
CA GLN A 684 -17.00 -3.98 19.83
C GLN A 684 -17.68 -4.00 18.46
N VAL A 685 -16.94 -4.51 17.48
CA VAL A 685 -17.46 -4.96 16.19
C VAL A 685 -16.95 -6.38 15.98
N HIS A 686 -17.82 -7.25 15.50
CA HIS A 686 -17.43 -8.57 15.01
C HIS A 686 -17.30 -8.47 13.48
N VAL A 687 -16.16 -8.91 12.95
CA VAL A 687 -15.86 -8.84 11.50
C VAL A 687 -15.63 -10.26 10.97
N GLU A 688 -16.43 -10.67 10.00
CA GLU A 688 -16.24 -11.94 9.27
C GLU A 688 -15.93 -11.71 7.80
N LEU A 689 -15.14 -12.62 7.22
CA LEU A 689 -15.09 -12.82 5.78
C LEU A 689 -15.50 -14.25 5.46
N PHE A 690 -16.43 -14.41 4.52
CA PHE A 690 -16.87 -15.74 4.11
C PHE A 690 -17.17 -15.83 2.62
N SER A 691 -17.24 -17.04 2.07
CA SER A 691 -17.60 -17.29 0.68
C SER A 691 -18.56 -18.47 0.55
N THR A 692 -19.49 -18.31 -0.38
CA THR A 692 -20.41 -19.35 -0.87
C THR A 692 -20.06 -19.76 -2.31
N ASP A 693 -18.92 -19.29 -2.84
CA ASP A 693 -18.49 -19.55 -4.21
C ASP A 693 -18.10 -21.02 -4.38
N PRO A 694 -18.78 -21.79 -5.25
CA PRO A 694 -18.46 -23.19 -5.49
C PRO A 694 -17.07 -23.39 -6.12
N ASN A 695 -16.45 -22.32 -6.65
CA ASN A 695 -15.13 -22.37 -7.28
C ASN A 695 -13.98 -22.07 -6.32
N LEU A 696 -14.22 -21.92 -5.01
CA LEU A 696 -13.18 -21.57 -4.04
C LEU A 696 -11.96 -22.50 -4.11
N GLU A 697 -12.17 -23.82 -4.11
CA GLU A 697 -11.07 -24.78 -4.21
C GLU A 697 -10.25 -24.59 -5.49
N ALA A 698 -10.91 -24.35 -6.62
CA ALA A 698 -10.24 -24.07 -7.87
C ALA A 698 -9.45 -22.76 -7.76
N PHE A 699 -10.05 -21.68 -7.22
CA PHE A 699 -9.40 -20.39 -7.01
C PHE A 699 -8.08 -20.50 -6.22
N LEU A 700 -8.04 -21.33 -5.17
CA LEU A 700 -6.83 -21.54 -4.37
C LEU A 700 -5.70 -22.21 -5.16
N LYS A 701 -6.03 -22.94 -6.23
CA LYS A 701 -5.12 -23.68 -7.11
C LYS A 701 -4.64 -22.88 -8.33
N ASN A 702 -4.97 -21.59 -8.42
CA ASN A 702 -4.52 -20.70 -9.50
C ASN A 702 -4.88 -21.20 -10.91
N PRO A 703 -6.19 -21.29 -11.26
CA PRO A 703 -6.64 -21.94 -12.48
C PRO A 703 -6.17 -21.22 -13.75
N ALA A 704 -5.97 -19.90 -13.70
CA ALA A 704 -5.40 -19.12 -14.80
C ALA A 704 -3.86 -19.32 -14.95
N GLY A 705 -3.19 -19.97 -13.99
CA GLY A 705 -1.75 -20.22 -14.04
C GLY A 705 -0.91 -18.94 -14.05
N LEU A 706 -1.33 -17.95 -13.26
CA LEU A 706 -0.67 -16.65 -13.14
C LEU A 706 0.69 -16.79 -12.44
N LYS A 707 1.69 -16.05 -12.97
CA LYS A 707 3.09 -16.11 -12.52
C LYS A 707 3.66 -14.74 -12.15
N ASP A 708 2.88 -13.69 -12.33
CA ASP A 708 3.22 -12.33 -11.94
C ASP A 708 3.18 -12.15 -10.42
N GLY A 709 3.64 -10.98 -9.97
CA GLY A 709 3.72 -10.65 -8.55
C GLY A 709 4.86 -11.34 -7.80
N LYS A 710 4.64 -11.59 -6.50
CA LYS A 710 5.63 -12.23 -5.62
C LYS A 710 5.81 -13.69 -6.01
N GLN A 711 7.06 -14.12 -6.10
CA GLN A 711 7.42 -15.51 -6.35
C GLN A 711 8.10 -16.13 -5.14
N TYR A 712 7.84 -17.42 -4.96
CA TYR A 712 8.36 -18.21 -3.85
C TYR A 712 8.96 -19.52 -4.38
N LEU A 713 10.07 -19.95 -3.82
CA LEU A 713 10.51 -21.33 -3.93
C LEU A 713 9.86 -22.12 -2.80
N ARG A 714 8.97 -23.05 -3.16
CA ARG A 714 8.37 -24.01 -2.24
C ARG A 714 9.21 -25.27 -2.19
N VAL A 715 9.70 -25.60 -1.01
CA VAL A 715 10.45 -26.82 -0.75
C VAL A 715 9.56 -27.75 0.08
N THR A 716 9.33 -28.95 -0.42
CA THR A 716 8.50 -29.94 0.29
C THR A 716 9.25 -30.58 1.46
N LYS A 717 8.50 -31.06 2.46
CA LYS A 717 9.04 -31.91 3.53
C LYS A 717 9.88 -33.06 2.96
N GLY A 718 10.98 -33.40 3.64
CA GLY A 718 11.87 -34.52 3.31
C GLY A 718 13.05 -34.16 2.42
N LYS A 719 13.14 -32.92 1.91
CA LYS A 719 14.27 -32.48 1.08
C LYS A 719 15.54 -32.26 1.90
N THR A 720 16.68 -32.66 1.35
CA THR A 720 17.99 -32.60 2.01
C THR A 720 18.45 -31.16 2.21
N ILE A 721 18.96 -30.86 3.41
CA ILE A 721 19.63 -29.61 3.75
C ILE A 721 21.13 -29.78 3.45
N TYR A 722 21.76 -28.74 2.91
CA TYR A 722 23.18 -28.75 2.55
C TYR A 722 23.97 -27.75 3.40
N ASN A 723 25.16 -28.15 3.82
CA ASN A 723 26.16 -27.28 4.43
C ASN A 723 26.97 -26.58 3.34
N LYS A 724 27.34 -25.33 3.56
CA LYS A 724 28.26 -24.60 2.68
C LYS A 724 29.68 -24.68 3.20
N GLY A 725 30.59 -25.13 2.37
CA GLY A 725 32.04 -25.11 2.59
C GLY A 725 32.78 -24.45 1.42
N GLY A 726 34.09 -24.74 1.31
CA GLY A 726 34.94 -24.20 0.24
C GLY A 726 35.36 -22.74 0.45
N THR A 727 35.87 -22.09 -0.60
CA THR A 727 36.27 -20.68 -0.57
C THR A 727 35.13 -19.76 -1.01
N ALA A 728 35.30 -18.44 -0.82
CA ALA A 728 34.30 -17.47 -1.27
C ALA A 728 34.15 -17.46 -2.80
N GLU A 729 35.23 -17.70 -3.55
CA GLU A 729 35.21 -17.82 -5.02
C GLU A 729 34.71 -19.19 -5.50
N VAL A 730 34.90 -20.26 -4.71
CA VAL A 730 34.58 -21.64 -5.07
C VAL A 730 33.80 -22.31 -3.94
N PRO A 731 32.52 -21.94 -3.74
CA PRO A 731 31.70 -22.52 -2.69
C PRO A 731 31.36 -23.98 -3.02
N THR A 732 31.42 -24.85 -2.02
CA THR A 732 30.99 -26.24 -2.11
C THR A 732 29.76 -26.48 -1.23
N PHE A 733 28.89 -27.39 -1.65
CA PHE A 733 27.66 -27.73 -0.94
C PHE A 733 27.60 -29.24 -0.70
N THR A 734 27.64 -29.65 0.57
CA THR A 734 27.62 -31.07 0.96
C THR A 734 26.37 -31.38 1.78
N PRO A 735 25.76 -32.58 1.62
CA PRO A 735 24.61 -32.97 2.43
C PRO A 735 24.92 -32.86 3.92
N SER A 736 24.06 -32.18 4.69
CA SER A 736 24.24 -32.04 6.14
C SER A 736 23.77 -33.26 6.93
N GLY A 737 23.09 -34.20 6.27
CA GLY A 737 22.38 -35.32 6.91
C GLY A 737 21.01 -34.93 7.49
N LEU A 738 20.62 -33.66 7.40
CA LEU A 738 19.33 -33.17 7.86
C LEU A 738 18.36 -32.97 6.68
N VAL A 739 17.07 -33.02 6.97
CA VAL A 739 16.00 -32.79 6.00
C VAL A 739 15.03 -31.71 6.47
N ILE A 740 14.30 -31.13 5.52
CA ILE A 740 13.20 -30.21 5.78
C ILE A 740 12.05 -30.95 6.49
N ASN A 741 11.68 -30.49 7.68
CA ASN A 741 10.67 -31.16 8.52
C ASN A 741 9.22 -30.82 8.17
N GLU A 742 9.00 -29.68 7.53
CA GLU A 742 7.70 -29.18 7.06
C GLU A 742 7.89 -28.34 5.79
N ASN A 743 6.86 -28.17 4.97
CA ASN A 743 6.97 -27.37 3.75
C ASN A 743 7.54 -25.98 4.06
N TYR A 744 8.58 -25.58 3.32
CA TYR A 744 9.32 -24.34 3.56
C TYR A 744 9.21 -23.42 2.35
N LEU A 745 8.90 -22.15 2.58
CA LEU A 745 8.73 -21.14 1.54
C LEU A 745 9.89 -20.13 1.60
N ILE A 746 10.54 -19.92 0.46
CA ILE A 746 11.61 -18.92 0.29
C ILE A 746 11.12 -17.84 -0.66
N ALA A 747 11.16 -16.57 -0.27
CA ALA A 747 10.82 -15.47 -1.17
C ALA A 747 11.89 -15.35 -2.26
N ALA A 748 11.62 -15.88 -3.45
CA ALA A 748 12.62 -16.09 -4.51
C ALA A 748 13.26 -14.77 -4.99
N ASN A 749 12.52 -13.66 -4.92
CA ASN A 749 12.98 -12.34 -5.37
C ASN A 749 13.79 -11.58 -4.31
N GLN A 750 13.76 -12.03 -3.05
CA GLN A 750 14.40 -11.35 -1.92
C GLN A 750 15.64 -12.12 -1.41
N THR A 751 15.69 -13.42 -1.69
CA THR A 751 16.79 -14.27 -1.24
C THR A 751 17.86 -14.37 -2.33
N LYS A 752 19.11 -14.06 -1.97
CA LYS A 752 20.26 -14.15 -2.89
C LYS A 752 20.49 -15.59 -3.32
N LEU A 753 20.47 -15.82 -4.63
CA LEU A 753 20.79 -17.09 -5.27
C LEU A 753 22.31 -17.25 -5.40
N PHE A 754 22.84 -18.36 -4.88
CA PHE A 754 24.26 -18.70 -5.02
C PHE A 754 24.46 -19.64 -6.21
N LYS A 755 25.45 -19.35 -7.05
CA LYS A 755 25.84 -20.22 -8.16
C LYS A 755 27.17 -20.89 -7.82
N ALA A 756 27.16 -22.22 -7.77
CA ALA A 756 28.39 -23.00 -7.61
C ALA A 756 29.06 -23.26 -8.98
N PRO A 757 30.35 -23.61 -9.01
CA PRO A 757 31.07 -23.93 -10.25
C PRO A 757 30.46 -25.09 -11.05
N ASP A 758 29.69 -25.95 -10.39
CA ASP A 758 28.91 -27.03 -11.01
C ASP A 758 27.62 -26.54 -11.70
N SER A 759 27.45 -25.21 -11.83
CA SER A 759 26.27 -24.53 -12.38
C SER A 759 24.96 -24.75 -11.60
N LYS A 760 25.01 -25.35 -10.41
CA LYS A 760 23.83 -25.47 -9.54
C LYS A 760 23.56 -24.17 -8.81
N GLU A 761 22.28 -23.90 -8.61
CA GLU A 761 21.78 -22.70 -7.94
C GLU A 761 21.24 -23.07 -6.55
N TRP A 762 21.63 -22.30 -5.53
CA TRP A 762 21.38 -22.62 -4.13
C TRP A 762 20.74 -21.45 -3.38
N TYR A 763 19.71 -21.74 -2.59
CA TYR A 763 19.07 -20.78 -1.69
C TYR A 763 19.47 -21.03 -0.23
N PRO A 764 19.88 -20.01 0.53
CA PRO A 764 20.04 -20.12 1.97
C PRO A 764 18.68 -20.31 2.66
N ILE A 765 18.66 -21.13 3.70
CA ILE A 765 17.49 -21.42 4.54
C ILE A 765 17.88 -21.37 6.02
N LYS A 766 16.91 -21.02 6.88
CA LYS A 766 17.03 -21.12 8.33
C LYS A 766 15.90 -22.00 8.84
N VAL A 767 16.22 -23.22 9.27
CA VAL A 767 15.22 -24.22 9.67
C VAL A 767 15.34 -24.44 11.17
N ASN A 768 14.23 -24.39 11.90
CA ASN A 768 14.24 -24.71 13.32
C ASN A 768 14.30 -26.23 13.48
N SER A 769 15.39 -26.75 14.04
CA SER A 769 15.43 -28.11 14.61
C SER A 769 14.80 -28.09 16.01
N ALA A 770 14.47 -29.27 16.54
CA ALA A 770 13.82 -29.45 17.85
C ALA A 770 14.60 -28.80 19.03
N THR A 771 15.88 -28.48 18.86
CA THR A 771 16.74 -27.91 19.92
C THR A 771 17.54 -26.67 19.52
N THR A 772 17.71 -26.35 18.23
CA THR A 772 18.38 -25.10 17.76
C THR A 772 18.05 -24.78 16.29
N PRO A 773 18.02 -23.49 15.87
CA PRO A 773 18.00 -23.13 14.45
C PRO A 773 19.24 -23.64 13.73
N VAL A 774 19.04 -24.25 12.56
CA VAL A 774 20.08 -24.73 11.66
C VAL A 774 20.08 -23.85 10.42
N ASP A 775 21.21 -23.20 10.17
CA ASP A 775 21.47 -22.55 8.89
C ASP A 775 21.90 -23.60 7.86
N GLY A 776 21.35 -23.51 6.65
CA GLY A 776 21.67 -24.44 5.58
C GLY A 776 21.33 -23.90 4.21
N TYR A 777 21.45 -24.76 3.21
CA TYR A 777 21.18 -24.43 1.83
C TYR A 777 20.29 -25.49 1.19
N ILE A 778 19.49 -25.05 0.22
CA ILE A 778 18.66 -25.91 -0.61
C ILE A 778 18.98 -25.68 -2.08
N ALA A 779 19.04 -26.75 -2.87
CA ALA A 779 19.19 -26.62 -4.31
C ALA A 779 17.89 -26.06 -4.89
N LYS A 780 17.98 -25.12 -5.85
CA LYS A 780 16.82 -24.60 -6.56
C LYS A 780 16.03 -25.71 -7.25
N ALA A 781 16.71 -26.74 -7.75
CA ALA A 781 16.08 -27.90 -8.38
C ALA A 781 15.26 -28.77 -7.41
N ASP A 782 15.48 -28.63 -6.09
CA ASP A 782 14.71 -29.34 -5.06
C ASP A 782 13.45 -28.58 -4.61
N GLY A 783 13.20 -27.40 -5.19
CA GLY A 783 12.00 -26.61 -4.92
C GLY A 783 11.21 -26.28 -6.18
N GLU A 784 9.93 -25.97 -5.98
CA GLU A 784 9.00 -25.53 -7.00
C GLU A 784 8.85 -24.01 -6.94
N ILE A 785 9.03 -23.31 -8.07
CA ILE A 785 8.72 -21.87 -8.13
C ILE A 785 7.21 -21.68 -8.28
N ILE A 786 6.61 -21.03 -7.30
CA ILE A 786 5.19 -20.70 -7.23
C ILE A 786 5.00 -19.18 -7.17
N SER A 787 3.81 -18.69 -7.51
CA SER A 787 3.44 -17.28 -7.42
C SER A 787 2.54 -17.02 -6.21
N GLN A 788 2.29 -15.74 -5.92
CA GLN A 788 1.30 -15.32 -4.92
C GLN A 788 -0.13 -15.83 -5.18
N HIS A 789 -0.42 -16.27 -6.40
CA HIS A 789 -1.73 -16.78 -6.78
C HIS A 789 -1.91 -18.26 -6.41
N ASP A 790 -0.82 -19.01 -6.19
CA ASP A 790 -0.85 -20.44 -5.79
C ASP A 790 -1.15 -20.59 -4.28
N ARG A 791 -2.30 -20.09 -3.84
CA ARG A 791 -2.67 -19.93 -2.42
C ARG A 791 -2.66 -21.25 -1.65
N GLU A 792 -3.13 -22.34 -2.26
CA GLU A 792 -3.08 -23.67 -1.65
C GLU A 792 -1.62 -24.06 -1.33
N LYS A 793 -0.70 -23.84 -2.28
CA LYS A 793 0.73 -24.12 -2.11
C LYS A 793 1.40 -23.18 -1.12
N LEU A 794 0.84 -21.98 -0.90
CA LEU A 794 1.25 -21.01 0.13
C LEU A 794 0.68 -21.31 1.53
N GLY A 795 -0.15 -22.34 1.65
CA GLY A 795 -0.67 -22.86 2.92
C GLY A 795 -2.14 -22.58 3.20
N PHE A 796 -2.89 -21.98 2.26
CA PHE A 796 -4.35 -21.88 2.41
C PHE A 796 -4.99 -23.26 2.31
N GLN A 797 -5.73 -23.67 3.33
CA GLN A 797 -6.31 -25.00 3.42
C GLN A 797 -7.73 -24.93 3.97
N ILE A 798 -8.66 -25.58 3.28
CA ILE A 798 -10.02 -25.80 3.78
C ILE A 798 -9.97 -26.85 4.88
N ILE A 799 -10.60 -26.55 6.00
CA ILE A 799 -10.84 -27.48 7.08
C ILE A 799 -12.34 -27.74 7.18
N LYS A 800 -12.71 -29.01 7.10
CA LYS A 800 -14.07 -29.52 7.17
C LYS A 800 -14.05 -30.76 8.04
N GLU A 801 -15.04 -30.89 8.91
CA GLU A 801 -15.25 -32.12 9.70
C GLU A 801 -15.63 -33.30 8.78
N SER A 802 -15.17 -34.51 9.11
CA SER A 802 -15.64 -35.74 8.46
C SER A 802 -17.14 -35.99 8.70
N ASN A 803 -17.70 -35.38 9.75
CA ASN A 803 -19.12 -35.41 10.05
C ASN A 803 -19.89 -34.36 9.23
N ASP A 804 -20.76 -34.82 8.32
CA ASP A 804 -21.62 -33.92 7.53
C ASP A 804 -22.73 -33.22 8.34
N ASN A 805 -22.95 -33.63 9.60
CA ASN A 805 -23.93 -33.05 10.53
C ASN A 805 -23.29 -32.13 11.59
N ALA A 806 -22.17 -31.48 11.28
CA ALA A 806 -21.52 -30.53 12.20
C ALA A 806 -22.55 -29.56 12.81
N ASP A 807 -22.59 -29.50 14.15
CA ASP A 807 -23.57 -28.74 14.92
C ASP A 807 -23.10 -27.30 15.22
N GLY A 808 -21.95 -26.90 14.68
CA GLY A 808 -21.34 -25.59 14.95
C GLY A 808 -20.37 -25.62 16.14
N PHE A 809 -20.22 -26.75 16.83
CA PHE A 809 -19.11 -27.00 17.75
C PHE A 809 -18.07 -27.88 17.06
N LEU A 810 -16.81 -27.49 17.20
CA LEU A 810 -15.68 -28.25 16.71
C LEU A 810 -15.58 -29.58 17.46
N ASP A 811 -15.54 -30.68 16.70
CA ASP A 811 -15.13 -31.99 17.19
C ASP A 811 -13.70 -32.30 16.72
N PRO A 812 -12.66 -32.11 17.57
CA PRO A 812 -11.27 -32.19 17.12
C PRO A 812 -10.88 -33.55 16.51
N LYS A 813 -11.55 -34.64 16.92
CA LYS A 813 -11.29 -36.00 16.42
C LYS A 813 -11.82 -36.23 15.01
N GLU A 814 -12.82 -35.46 14.59
CA GLU A 814 -13.43 -35.51 13.25
C GLU A 814 -12.75 -34.55 12.27
N MET A 815 -11.63 -33.93 12.67
CA MET A 815 -10.88 -33.00 11.82
C MET A 815 -9.76 -33.69 11.05
N PRO A 816 -9.29 -33.12 9.93
CA PRO A 816 -8.13 -33.65 9.22
C PRO A 816 -6.87 -33.70 10.10
N ASP A 817 -6.01 -34.71 9.91
CA ASP A 817 -4.80 -34.96 10.73
C ASP A 817 -3.92 -33.72 10.93
N PHE A 818 -3.77 -32.88 9.90
CA PHE A 818 -2.93 -31.69 10.00
C PHE A 818 -3.49 -30.66 11.00
N PHE A 819 -4.82 -30.57 11.11
CA PHE A 819 -5.50 -29.70 12.06
C PHE A 819 -5.42 -30.30 13.47
N GLN A 820 -5.64 -31.60 13.63
CA GLN A 820 -5.46 -32.29 14.92
C GLN A 820 -4.05 -32.05 15.49
N ASN A 821 -3.02 -32.19 14.66
CA ASN A 821 -1.64 -31.93 15.04
C ASN A 821 -1.37 -30.45 15.40
N LEU A 822 -2.06 -29.51 14.76
CA LEU A 822 -1.95 -28.09 15.09
C LEU A 822 -2.67 -27.76 16.40
N TYR A 823 -3.85 -28.34 16.60
CA TYR A 823 -4.66 -28.22 17.80
C TYR A 823 -3.89 -28.68 19.04
N LEU A 824 -3.29 -29.89 19.00
CA LEU A 824 -2.44 -30.41 20.07
C LEU A 824 -1.22 -29.52 20.38
N LYS A 825 -0.62 -28.88 19.36
CA LYS A 825 0.49 -27.95 19.58
C LYS A 825 0.08 -26.66 20.27
N ILE A 826 -1.17 -26.23 20.09
CA ILE A 826 -1.71 -25.03 20.75
C ILE A 826 -2.03 -25.38 22.21
N ASP A 827 -2.69 -26.50 22.45
CA ASP A 827 -2.95 -27.04 23.80
C ASP A 827 -1.65 -27.23 24.61
N GLN A 828 -0.56 -27.66 23.95
CA GLN A 828 0.78 -27.76 24.58
C GLN A 828 1.34 -26.44 25.12
N LEU A 829 0.81 -25.28 24.72
CA LEU A 829 1.21 -23.96 25.23
C LEU A 829 0.53 -23.60 26.56
N GLY A 830 -0.53 -24.29 26.94
CA GLY A 830 -1.29 -24.04 28.17
C GLY A 830 -1.31 -25.24 29.11
N ASN A 831 -2.52 -25.69 29.47
CA ASN A 831 -2.71 -26.63 30.58
C ASN A 831 -2.61 -28.10 30.16
N LYS A 832 -2.59 -28.40 28.86
CA LYS A 832 -2.41 -29.74 28.27
C LYS A 832 -3.52 -30.71 28.66
N ASP A 833 -4.78 -30.26 28.60
CA ASP A 833 -5.95 -31.05 28.95
C ASP A 833 -6.69 -31.62 27.71
N ASP A 834 -6.01 -31.61 26.56
CA ASP A 834 -6.53 -31.98 25.24
C ASP A 834 -7.67 -31.04 24.74
N LYS A 835 -7.83 -29.85 25.33
CA LYS A 835 -8.81 -28.85 24.92
C LYS A 835 -8.17 -27.48 24.73
N VAL A 836 -8.30 -26.94 23.53
CA VAL A 836 -7.82 -25.60 23.23
C VAL A 836 -8.80 -24.55 23.76
N THR A 837 -8.27 -23.67 24.60
CA THR A 837 -8.96 -22.51 25.18
C THR A 837 -8.64 -21.21 24.41
N ALA A 838 -9.43 -20.16 24.64
CA ALA A 838 -9.15 -18.84 24.06
C ALA A 838 -7.80 -18.26 24.52
N ASP A 839 -7.36 -18.57 25.74
CA ASP A 839 -6.08 -18.13 26.28
C ASP A 839 -4.91 -18.83 25.56
N GLU A 840 -5.03 -20.13 25.27
CA GLU A 840 -4.03 -20.86 24.50
C GLU A 840 -3.94 -20.40 23.05
N ILE A 841 -5.08 -20.10 22.42
CA ILE A 841 -5.11 -19.47 21.10
C ILE A 841 -4.40 -18.12 21.16
N SER A 842 -4.71 -17.29 22.16
CA SER A 842 -4.06 -15.98 22.35
C SER A 842 -2.54 -16.12 22.51
N LEU A 843 -2.07 -17.12 23.25
CA LEU A 843 -0.65 -17.44 23.38
C LEU A 843 -0.04 -17.91 22.05
N ALA A 844 -0.73 -18.77 21.31
CA ALA A 844 -0.28 -19.26 20.02
C ALA A 844 -0.17 -18.13 18.97
N LEU A 845 -1.14 -17.22 18.93
CA LEU A 845 -1.20 -16.13 17.95
C LEU A 845 -0.13 -15.05 18.16
N LYS A 846 0.49 -14.97 19.36
CA LYS A 846 1.70 -14.16 19.60
C LYS A 846 2.91 -14.68 18.80
N ASN A 847 2.91 -15.96 18.45
CA ASN A 847 3.95 -16.54 17.60
C ASN A 847 3.62 -16.36 16.12
N ARG A 848 4.47 -15.63 15.41
CA ARG A 848 4.28 -15.30 13.98
C ARG A 848 4.10 -16.53 13.08
N LYS A 849 4.78 -17.65 13.35
CA LYS A 849 4.65 -18.88 12.54
C LYS A 849 3.29 -19.57 12.78
N PHE A 850 2.85 -19.66 14.02
CA PHE A 850 1.52 -20.19 14.34
C PHE A 850 0.43 -19.30 13.74
N ARG A 851 0.55 -17.99 13.92
CA ARG A 851 -0.37 -16.99 13.35
C ARG A 851 -0.46 -17.06 11.83
N ASP A 852 0.68 -17.20 11.13
CA ASP A 852 0.72 -17.35 9.68
C ASP A 852 0.02 -18.64 9.19
N ARG A 853 0.19 -19.77 9.90
CA ARG A 853 -0.52 -21.02 9.60
C ARG A 853 -2.01 -20.92 9.90
N TRP A 854 -2.36 -20.40 11.08
CA TRP A 854 -3.73 -20.31 11.59
C TRP A 854 -4.60 -19.39 10.73
N SER A 855 -4.06 -18.23 10.31
CA SER A 855 -4.78 -17.27 9.45
C SER A 855 -5.00 -17.74 8.00
N LYS A 856 -4.43 -18.89 7.61
CA LYS A 856 -4.62 -19.51 6.29
C LYS A 856 -5.57 -20.71 6.30
N LEU A 857 -6.07 -21.10 7.48
CA LEU A 857 -7.14 -22.08 7.58
C LEU A 857 -8.44 -21.45 7.12
N ILE A 858 -9.23 -22.19 6.35
CA ILE A 858 -10.56 -21.79 5.86
C ILE A 858 -11.58 -22.75 6.48
N GLY A 859 -12.32 -22.27 7.48
CA GLY A 859 -13.31 -23.10 8.19
C GLY A 859 -14.55 -23.34 7.33
N TYR A 860 -14.91 -24.60 7.10
CA TYR A 860 -16.20 -24.95 6.49
C TYR A 860 -17.14 -25.49 7.57
N HIS A 861 -18.03 -24.62 8.04
CA HIS A 861 -18.98 -24.92 9.11
C HIS A 861 -20.26 -24.07 8.97
N PRO A 862 -21.31 -24.36 9.74
CA PRO A 862 -22.50 -23.52 9.79
C PRO A 862 -22.21 -22.13 10.34
N THR A 863 -22.85 -21.10 9.79
CA THR A 863 -22.76 -19.75 10.33
C THR A 863 -23.51 -19.62 11.66
N GLU A 864 -22.97 -18.83 12.60
CA GLU A 864 -23.65 -18.57 13.88
C GLU A 864 -24.97 -17.79 13.69
N TRP A 865 -25.10 -17.04 12.60
CA TRP A 865 -26.21 -16.11 12.33
C TRP A 865 -27.50 -16.73 11.75
N GLN A 866 -27.53 -18.05 11.51
CA GLN A 866 -28.65 -18.70 10.80
C GLN A 866 -29.77 -19.24 11.66
N ALA A 867 -29.47 -20.01 12.70
CA ALA A 867 -30.49 -20.83 13.35
C ALA A 867 -30.82 -20.31 14.74
N LYS A 868 -32.12 -20.21 15.03
CA LYS A 868 -32.63 -19.95 16.39
C LYS A 868 -32.14 -21.02 17.37
N SER A 869 -32.07 -20.65 18.63
CA SER A 869 -31.64 -21.46 19.78
C SER A 869 -32.39 -22.79 19.95
N SER A 870 -33.58 -22.92 19.36
CA SER A 870 -34.37 -24.16 19.34
C SER A 870 -33.88 -25.18 18.30
N ALA A 871 -32.98 -24.79 17.39
CA ALA A 871 -32.49 -25.68 16.35
C ALA A 871 -31.52 -26.74 16.91
N PRO A 872 -31.45 -27.95 16.32
CA PRO A 872 -30.59 -29.03 16.81
C PRO A 872 -29.12 -28.65 17.02
N LYS A 873 -28.60 -27.72 16.20
CA LYS A 873 -27.22 -27.23 16.28
C LYS A 873 -26.85 -26.64 17.66
N TRP A 874 -27.85 -26.16 18.42
CA TRP A 874 -27.65 -25.56 19.74
C TRP A 874 -27.88 -26.53 20.90
N GLN A 875 -28.14 -27.81 20.67
CA GLN A 875 -28.42 -28.78 21.74
C GLN A 875 -27.28 -28.88 22.78
N ARG A 876 -26.03 -28.77 22.34
CA ARG A 876 -24.86 -28.79 23.24
C ARG A 876 -24.85 -27.62 24.24
N LEU A 877 -25.53 -26.51 23.93
CA LEU A 877 -25.67 -25.38 24.86
C LEU A 877 -26.47 -25.77 26.11
N ASP A 878 -27.49 -26.63 25.97
CA ASP A 878 -28.29 -27.12 27.09
C ASP A 878 -27.44 -27.94 28.06
N GLU A 879 -26.49 -28.72 27.54
CA GLU A 879 -25.56 -29.49 28.36
C GLU A 879 -24.52 -28.61 29.06
N LEU A 880 -23.97 -27.62 28.35
CA LEU A 880 -22.95 -26.70 28.86
C LEU A 880 -23.49 -25.80 29.99
N LEU A 881 -24.78 -25.46 29.96
CA LEU A 881 -25.41 -24.53 30.90
C LEU A 881 -26.49 -25.18 31.78
N LYS A 882 -26.51 -26.53 31.86
CA LYS A 882 -27.50 -27.30 32.63
C LYS A 882 -27.61 -26.88 34.11
N ASP A 883 -26.50 -26.44 34.69
CA ASP A 883 -26.39 -26.07 36.11
C ASP A 883 -26.72 -24.58 36.35
N VAL A 884 -26.97 -23.80 35.28
CA VAL A 884 -27.26 -22.36 35.32
C VAL A 884 -28.44 -22.01 34.39
N PRO A 885 -29.67 -22.49 34.68
CA PRO A 885 -30.82 -22.40 33.77
C PRO A 885 -31.24 -20.97 33.40
N GLU A 886 -31.05 -19.98 34.29
CA GLU A 886 -31.32 -18.58 33.95
C GLU A 886 -30.34 -18.02 32.93
N VAL A 887 -29.06 -18.42 33.00
CA VAL A 887 -28.06 -18.06 32.00
C VAL A 887 -28.42 -18.73 30.68
N LEU A 888 -28.75 -20.02 30.68
CA LEU A 888 -29.20 -20.73 29.48
C LEU A 888 -30.38 -20.04 28.80
N ARG A 889 -31.44 -19.71 29.55
CA ARG A 889 -32.61 -19.00 29.04
C ARG A 889 -32.22 -17.67 28.39
N HIS A 890 -31.41 -16.87 29.08
CA HIS A 890 -30.94 -15.57 28.59
C HIS A 890 -30.07 -15.70 27.32
N GLU A 891 -29.16 -16.67 27.27
CA GLU A 891 -28.30 -16.91 26.10
C GLU A 891 -29.12 -17.37 24.89
N LYS A 892 -30.14 -18.23 25.10
CA LYS A 892 -31.07 -18.65 24.04
C LYS A 892 -31.85 -17.47 23.46
N GLU A 893 -32.38 -16.60 24.32
CA GLU A 893 -33.07 -15.36 23.90
C GLU A 893 -32.13 -14.45 23.10
N ARG A 894 -30.87 -14.28 23.55
CA ARG A 894 -29.89 -13.48 22.83
C ARG A 894 -29.55 -14.06 21.46
N ILE A 895 -29.38 -15.38 21.35
CA ILE A 895 -29.17 -16.08 20.06
C ILE A 895 -30.34 -15.80 19.12
N ASP A 896 -31.58 -15.94 19.58
CA ASP A 896 -32.78 -15.73 18.76
C ASP A 896 -32.90 -14.29 18.25
N ASN A 897 -32.40 -13.31 18.99
CA ASN A 897 -32.37 -11.90 18.58
C ASN A 897 -31.22 -11.56 17.63
N LEU A 898 -30.12 -12.32 17.68
CA LEU A 898 -28.93 -12.11 16.85
C LEU A 898 -29.05 -12.71 15.45
N VAL A 899 -29.85 -13.77 15.28
CA VAL A 899 -30.01 -14.40 13.97
C VAL A 899 -30.66 -13.47 12.94
N PHE A 900 -30.16 -13.52 11.71
CA PHE A 900 -30.67 -12.73 10.60
C PHE A 900 -30.59 -13.46 9.25
N TRP A 901 -29.92 -14.62 9.16
CA TRP A 901 -29.67 -15.30 7.88
C TRP A 901 -30.94 -15.74 7.17
N ASP A 902 -31.93 -16.27 7.91
CA ASP A 902 -33.19 -16.71 7.32
C ASP A 902 -34.07 -15.50 6.92
N GLU A 903 -34.01 -14.41 7.69
CA GLU A 903 -34.63 -13.13 7.31
C GLU A 903 -34.01 -12.58 6.02
N LEU A 904 -32.68 -12.66 5.90
CA LEU A 904 -31.94 -12.29 4.70
C LEU A 904 -32.33 -13.18 3.50
N ALA A 905 -32.37 -14.50 3.68
CA ALA A 905 -32.79 -15.45 2.64
C ALA A 905 -34.22 -15.14 2.15
N GLY A 906 -35.14 -14.86 3.07
CA GLY A 906 -36.50 -14.43 2.76
C GLY A 906 -36.55 -13.10 2.00
N ALA A 907 -35.80 -12.09 2.46
CA ALA A 907 -35.74 -10.77 1.83
C ALA A 907 -35.06 -10.79 0.46
N MET A 908 -34.09 -11.69 0.24
CA MET A 908 -33.44 -11.92 -1.07
C MET A 908 -34.26 -12.82 -1.99
N GLN A 909 -35.26 -13.55 -1.46
CA GLN A 909 -36.01 -14.59 -2.16
C GLN A 909 -35.11 -15.71 -2.72
N VAL A 910 -34.03 -16.04 -1.99
CA VAL A 910 -33.05 -17.07 -2.38
C VAL A 910 -32.68 -17.90 -1.15
N ALA A 911 -32.59 -19.23 -1.33
CA ALA A 911 -32.08 -20.11 -0.28
C ALA A 911 -30.57 -19.90 -0.10
N LEU A 912 -30.14 -19.62 1.12
CA LEU A 912 -28.72 -19.52 1.46
C LEU A 912 -28.18 -20.90 1.91
N PRO A 913 -26.91 -21.22 1.61
CA PRO A 913 -26.31 -22.47 2.06
C PRO A 913 -26.25 -22.53 3.59
N LYS A 914 -26.37 -23.75 4.13
CA LYS A 914 -26.30 -24.01 5.58
C LYS A 914 -24.88 -24.01 6.13
N GLN A 915 -23.89 -24.29 5.27
CA GLN A 915 -22.47 -24.29 5.60
C GLN A 915 -21.74 -23.40 4.60
N ILE A 916 -20.81 -22.60 5.08
CA ILE A 916 -20.07 -21.62 4.28
C ILE A 916 -18.59 -21.66 4.63
N HIS A 917 -17.75 -21.10 3.75
CA HIS A 917 -16.31 -21.04 3.96
C HIS A 917 -15.94 -19.73 4.67
N HIS A 918 -15.49 -19.80 5.90
CA HIS A 918 -15.00 -18.66 6.67
C HIS A 918 -13.49 -18.50 6.48
N PHE A 919 -13.05 -17.25 6.29
CA PHE A 919 -11.63 -16.90 6.18
C PHE A 919 -11.22 -16.05 7.37
N HIS A 920 -9.96 -16.15 7.79
CA HIS A 920 -9.40 -15.15 8.69
C HIS A 920 -9.44 -13.76 8.00
N PRO A 921 -10.13 -12.75 8.54
CA PRO A 921 -10.37 -11.48 7.83
C PRO A 921 -9.08 -10.78 7.40
N LEU A 922 -8.10 -10.67 8.31
CA LEU A 922 -6.82 -10.06 8.00
C LEU A 922 -5.95 -10.90 7.05
N GLY A 923 -6.01 -12.24 7.13
CA GLY A 923 -5.17 -13.14 6.34
C GLY A 923 -5.58 -13.16 4.87
N LEU A 924 -6.89 -13.20 4.59
CA LEU A 924 -7.39 -13.09 3.22
C LEU A 924 -7.09 -11.71 2.64
N ILE A 925 -7.43 -10.62 3.34
CA ILE A 925 -7.19 -9.26 2.83
C ILE A 925 -5.71 -8.99 2.61
N ASP A 926 -4.82 -9.45 3.48
CA ASP A 926 -3.37 -9.37 3.21
C ASP A 926 -3.00 -10.13 1.93
N SER A 927 -3.51 -11.36 1.74
CA SER A 927 -3.29 -12.15 0.51
C SER A 927 -3.84 -11.50 -0.76
N LEU A 928 -4.91 -10.71 -0.68
CA LEU A 928 -5.51 -10.00 -1.82
C LEU A 928 -4.89 -8.62 -2.09
N SER A 929 -4.42 -7.93 -1.04
CA SER A 929 -3.97 -6.52 -1.06
C SER A 929 -2.54 -6.30 -1.58
N MET A 930 -1.79 -7.36 -1.91
CA MET A 930 -0.37 -7.24 -2.20
C MET A 930 -0.08 -6.66 -3.59
N ASN A 931 0.14 -5.34 -3.61
CA ASN A 931 0.70 -4.56 -4.71
C ASN A 931 1.96 -5.17 -5.33
N THR A 932 2.03 -5.02 -6.64
CA THR A 932 3.21 -5.10 -7.49
C THR A 932 4.46 -4.48 -6.85
N GLY A 933 5.53 -5.26 -6.74
CA GLY A 933 6.91 -4.75 -6.94
C GLY A 933 7.61 -3.92 -5.86
N GLU A 934 6.98 -3.48 -4.77
CA GLU A 934 7.71 -2.81 -3.67
C GLU A 934 7.26 -3.33 -2.31
N VAL A 935 8.04 -4.25 -1.73
CA VAL A 935 8.04 -4.37 -0.27
C VAL A 935 8.73 -3.11 0.25
N ALA A 936 7.94 -2.20 0.81
CA ALA A 936 8.48 -1.16 1.68
C ALA A 936 9.33 -1.86 2.75
N ASP A 937 10.65 -1.61 2.74
CA ASP A 937 11.56 -2.12 3.75
C ASP A 937 11.03 -1.71 5.14
N SER A 938 10.65 -2.70 5.95
CA SER A 938 10.10 -2.48 7.31
C SER A 938 11.03 -1.59 8.16
N GLU A 939 10.48 -0.89 9.16
CA GLU A 939 11.24 -0.03 10.08
C GLU A 939 12.41 -0.76 10.75
N LEU A 940 12.21 -2.03 11.10
CA LEU A 940 13.25 -2.93 11.62
C LEU A 940 14.43 -3.07 10.63
N MET A 941 14.14 -3.12 9.33
CA MET A 941 15.15 -3.26 8.28
C MET A 941 15.98 -1.97 8.13
N TYR A 942 15.35 -0.79 8.25
CA TYR A 942 16.08 0.48 8.26
C TYR A 942 16.99 0.60 9.49
N LEU A 943 16.51 0.21 10.67
CA LEU A 943 17.32 0.17 11.89
C LEU A 943 18.50 -0.80 11.73
N ALA A 944 18.24 -2.05 11.34
CA ALA A 944 19.26 -3.08 11.18
C ALA A 944 20.32 -2.68 10.13
N ARG A 945 19.90 -2.16 8.97
CA ARG A 945 20.82 -1.70 7.91
C ARG A 945 21.68 -0.55 8.38
N THR A 946 21.15 0.36 9.20
CA THR A 946 21.93 1.45 9.77
C THR A 946 22.96 0.93 10.78
N ILE A 947 22.56 0.02 11.67
CA ILE A 947 23.50 -0.64 12.60
C ILE A 947 24.59 -1.39 11.82
N TYR A 948 24.24 -2.03 10.70
CA TYR A 948 25.21 -2.69 9.82
C TYR A 948 26.16 -1.68 9.14
N GLY A 949 25.66 -0.54 8.68
CA GLY A 949 26.50 0.51 8.11
C GLY A 949 27.50 1.06 9.13
N GLU A 950 27.05 1.25 10.36
CA GLU A 950 27.80 1.94 11.42
C GLU A 950 28.70 1.02 12.24
N ALA A 951 28.28 -0.22 12.51
CA ALA A 951 28.85 -1.09 13.55
C ALA A 951 29.02 -2.57 13.13
N ARG A 952 28.94 -2.92 11.84
CA ARG A 952 29.10 -4.32 11.38
C ARG A 952 30.41 -4.99 11.82
N GLY A 953 31.50 -4.24 11.95
CA GLY A 953 32.82 -4.73 12.35
C GLY A 953 33.08 -4.68 13.85
N GLN A 954 32.07 -4.36 14.65
CA GLN A 954 32.19 -4.10 16.09
C GLN A 954 31.54 -5.19 16.92
N SER A 955 31.75 -5.16 18.25
CA SER A 955 31.15 -6.11 19.19
C SER A 955 29.61 -6.04 19.15
N TYR A 956 28.94 -7.10 19.59
CA TYR A 956 27.47 -7.12 19.68
C TYR A 956 26.93 -6.01 20.59
N ALA A 957 27.60 -5.75 21.72
CA ALA A 957 27.26 -4.65 22.63
C ALA A 957 27.33 -3.28 21.93
N SER A 958 28.32 -3.06 21.06
CA SER A 958 28.43 -1.84 20.26
C SER A 958 27.30 -1.70 19.23
N LYS A 959 26.86 -2.81 18.62
CA LYS A 959 25.70 -2.84 17.70
C LYS A 959 24.40 -2.44 18.43
N VAL A 960 24.19 -2.98 19.63
CA VAL A 960 23.06 -2.64 20.51
C VAL A 960 23.12 -1.17 20.93
N ALA A 961 24.29 -0.66 21.31
CA ALA A 961 24.50 0.73 21.70
C ALA A 961 24.15 1.73 20.57
N VAL A 962 24.57 1.46 19.33
CA VAL A 962 24.20 2.26 18.15
C VAL A 962 22.69 2.22 17.91
N GLY A 963 22.06 1.04 18.07
CA GLY A 963 20.62 0.90 18.03
C GLY A 963 19.90 1.81 19.03
N TRP A 964 20.39 1.86 20.28
CA TRP A 964 19.83 2.74 21.31
C TRP A 964 19.99 4.22 21.00
N ILE A 965 21.09 4.66 20.37
CA ILE A 965 21.20 6.05 19.89
C ILE A 965 20.12 6.39 18.88
N ILE A 966 19.87 5.51 17.91
CA ILE A 966 18.82 5.71 16.91
C ILE A 966 17.45 5.77 17.59
N ARG A 967 17.18 4.87 18.54
CA ARG A 967 15.93 4.88 19.31
C ARG A 967 15.79 6.13 20.20
N ASN A 968 16.85 6.61 20.81
CA ASN A 968 16.83 7.86 21.59
C ASN A 968 16.52 9.08 20.70
N ARG A 969 17.10 9.13 19.50
CA ARG A 969 16.79 10.17 18.50
C ARG A 969 15.34 10.11 18.03
N LEU A 970 14.80 8.91 17.84
CA LEU A 970 13.37 8.67 17.56
C LEU A 970 12.49 9.18 18.70
N MET A 971 12.79 8.80 19.93
CA MET A 971 12.01 9.21 21.11
C MET A 971 12.09 10.72 21.37
N LYS A 972 13.19 11.37 20.99
CA LYS A 972 13.32 12.84 21.05
C LYS A 972 12.54 13.56 19.94
N GLY A 973 12.24 12.87 18.83
CA GLY A 973 11.40 13.38 17.73
C GLY A 973 12.02 14.49 16.88
N THR A 974 13.29 14.88 17.10
CA THR A 974 13.93 16.01 16.40
C THR A 974 14.34 15.69 14.96
N TRP A 975 14.63 14.41 14.65
CA TRP A 975 15.14 13.97 13.34
C TRP A 975 14.15 13.09 12.56
N GLY A 976 12.94 12.95 13.07
CA GLY A 976 11.91 12.08 12.50
C GLY A 976 11.07 11.38 13.56
N SER A 977 9.90 10.86 13.14
CA SER A 977 8.94 10.15 13.99
C SER A 977 8.92 8.63 13.76
N THR A 978 9.82 8.13 12.90
CA THR A 978 9.99 6.71 12.56
C THR A 978 11.48 6.37 12.48
N TYR A 979 11.87 5.10 12.67
CA TYR A 979 13.27 4.67 12.54
C TYR A 979 13.81 5.02 11.15
N ARG A 980 13.03 4.78 10.09
CA ARG A 980 13.37 5.18 8.73
C ARG A 980 13.67 6.66 8.60
N SER A 981 12.77 7.52 9.08
CA SER A 981 12.96 8.98 9.00
C SER A 981 14.20 9.45 9.77
N VAL A 982 14.46 8.88 10.95
CA VAL A 982 15.64 9.20 11.78
C VAL A 982 16.94 8.78 11.09
N VAL A 983 17.01 7.57 10.54
CA VAL A 983 18.28 7.06 9.98
C VAL A 983 18.60 7.65 8.61
N THR A 984 17.57 8.04 7.85
CA THR A 984 17.72 8.69 6.54
C THR A 984 17.77 10.22 6.63
N ALA A 985 17.59 10.80 7.81
CA ALA A 985 17.67 12.24 8.01
C ALA A 985 19.03 12.79 7.57
N ARG A 986 19.01 13.95 6.92
CA ARG A 986 20.19 14.58 6.33
C ARG A 986 21.33 14.67 7.36
N LEU A 987 22.49 14.12 6.99
CA LEU A 987 23.74 14.12 7.76
C LEU A 987 23.71 13.33 9.10
N GLN A 988 22.67 12.54 9.36
CA GLN A 988 22.61 11.76 10.61
C GLN A 988 23.41 10.46 10.55
N PHE A 989 23.40 9.78 9.41
CA PHE A 989 24.14 8.54 9.16
C PHE A 989 24.68 8.55 7.73
N THR A 990 25.99 8.58 7.57
CA THR A 990 26.64 8.76 6.26
C THR A 990 26.49 7.53 5.37
N CYS A 991 26.32 6.33 5.95
CA CYS A 991 26.10 5.08 5.22
C CYS A 991 24.86 5.13 4.30
N TRP A 992 23.89 6.01 4.55
CA TRP A 992 22.73 6.24 3.66
C TRP A 992 23.00 7.21 2.50
N SER A 993 24.22 7.75 2.38
CA SER A 993 24.62 8.65 1.30
C SER A 993 25.64 8.01 0.37
N LYS A 994 25.21 7.67 -0.86
CA LYS A 994 26.11 7.19 -1.93
C LYS A 994 27.23 8.20 -2.25
N LYS A 995 26.98 9.50 -2.05
CA LYS A 995 27.96 10.57 -2.34
C LYS A 995 29.04 10.66 -1.26
N HIS A 996 28.66 10.53 0.02
CA HIS A 996 29.57 10.75 1.15
C HIS A 996 30.21 9.46 1.67
N ASP A 997 29.51 8.32 1.57
CA ASP A 997 30.02 7.00 1.92
C ASP A 997 29.54 5.94 0.91
N PRO A 998 30.15 5.88 -0.30
CA PRO A 998 29.75 4.92 -1.33
C PRO A 998 29.94 3.46 -0.91
N HIS A 999 30.89 3.18 -0.02
CA HIS A 999 31.17 1.83 0.47
C HIS A 999 30.16 1.38 1.52
N GLY A 1000 29.83 2.23 2.50
CA GLY A 1000 28.75 2.00 3.45
C GLY A 1000 27.40 1.92 2.75
N TYR A 1001 27.14 2.81 1.77
CA TYR A 1001 25.93 2.77 0.97
C TYR A 1001 25.76 1.45 0.24
N LYS A 1002 26.81 0.95 -0.43
CA LYS A 1002 26.76 -0.37 -1.07
C LYS A 1002 26.57 -1.50 -0.06
N ALA A 1003 27.16 -1.40 1.12
CA ALA A 1003 27.08 -2.40 2.17
C ALA A 1003 25.68 -2.52 2.77
N ILE A 1004 25.02 -1.41 3.08
CA ILE A 1004 23.67 -1.44 3.68
C ILE A 1004 22.58 -1.88 2.70
N HIS A 1005 22.80 -1.70 1.40
CA HIS A 1005 21.88 -2.18 0.35
C HIS A 1005 22.14 -3.64 -0.05
N ASN A 1006 23.22 -4.25 0.45
CA ASN A 1006 23.53 -5.65 0.24
C ASN A 1006 24.26 -6.25 1.47
N PRO A 1007 23.61 -6.25 2.65
CA PRO A 1007 24.23 -6.71 3.88
C PRO A 1007 24.31 -8.24 3.87
N VAL A 1008 25.42 -8.79 4.37
CA VAL A 1008 25.70 -10.24 4.33
C VAL A 1008 26.49 -10.70 5.55
N GLY A 1009 26.41 -12.01 5.84
CA GLY A 1009 27.22 -12.72 6.83
C GLY A 1009 26.76 -12.55 8.28
N GLN A 1010 27.48 -13.16 9.22
CA GLN A 1010 27.18 -13.13 10.66
C GLN A 1010 27.02 -11.70 11.21
N ALA A 1011 27.82 -10.77 10.69
CA ALA A 1011 27.71 -9.36 11.06
C ALA A 1011 26.32 -8.78 10.77
N TRP A 1012 25.65 -9.24 9.71
CA TRP A 1012 24.29 -8.82 9.36
C TRP A 1012 23.27 -9.43 10.30
N ASP A 1013 23.37 -10.74 10.57
CA ASP A 1013 22.49 -11.43 11.52
C ASP A 1013 22.53 -10.77 12.91
N ASP A 1014 23.72 -10.45 13.40
CA ASP A 1014 23.91 -9.73 14.66
C ASP A 1014 23.25 -8.34 14.64
N CYS A 1015 23.30 -7.62 13.51
CA CYS A 1015 22.68 -6.30 13.38
C CYS A 1015 21.15 -6.39 13.35
N GLN A 1016 20.59 -7.43 12.73
CA GLN A 1016 19.15 -7.70 12.76
C GLN A 1016 18.69 -8.04 14.18
N LYS A 1017 19.44 -8.90 14.89
CA LYS A 1017 19.17 -9.27 16.27
C LYS A 1017 19.26 -8.07 17.22
N ALA A 1018 20.31 -7.25 17.09
CA ALA A 1018 20.46 -6.02 17.88
C ALA A 1018 19.34 -5.00 17.59
N ALA A 1019 18.91 -4.86 16.33
CA ALA A 1019 17.80 -3.99 15.96
C ALA A 1019 16.47 -4.46 16.59
N GLU A 1020 16.21 -5.77 16.54
CA GLU A 1020 15.01 -6.37 17.12
C GLU A 1020 15.00 -6.25 18.65
N GLU A 1021 16.14 -6.50 19.30
CA GLU A 1021 16.33 -6.33 20.74
C GLU A 1021 16.04 -4.89 21.16
N VAL A 1022 16.67 -3.91 20.50
CA VAL A 1022 16.46 -2.49 20.83
C VAL A 1022 15.04 -2.03 20.54
N MET A 1023 14.40 -2.49 19.46
CA MET A 1023 13.05 -2.06 19.09
C MET A 1023 12.01 -2.57 20.09
N ASN A 1024 12.18 -3.80 20.56
CA ASN A 1024 11.25 -4.47 21.48
C ASN A 1024 11.54 -4.20 22.97
N ALA A 1025 12.73 -3.69 23.31
CA ALA A 1025 13.12 -3.45 24.69
C ALA A 1025 12.23 -2.40 25.39
N PRO A 1026 11.93 -2.55 26.70
CA PRO A 1026 11.27 -1.52 27.48
C PRO A 1026 12.21 -0.31 27.73
N ALA A 1027 11.65 0.86 28.07
CA ALA A 1027 12.43 2.10 28.22
C ALA A 1027 13.51 2.03 29.31
N ASN A 1028 13.31 1.21 30.35
CA ASN A 1028 14.26 0.98 31.44
C ASN A 1028 15.46 0.08 31.03
N ALA A 1029 15.39 -0.61 29.89
CA ALA A 1029 16.51 -1.40 29.36
C ALA A 1029 17.49 -0.55 28.54
N ASN A 1030 17.28 0.78 28.46
CA ASN A 1030 18.15 1.69 27.73
C ASN A 1030 19.52 1.80 28.41
N VAL A 1031 20.53 1.22 27.78
CA VAL A 1031 21.92 1.23 28.28
C VAL A 1031 22.64 2.57 28.08
N LEU A 1032 22.03 3.50 27.35
CA LEU A 1032 22.58 4.82 27.04
C LEU A 1032 21.49 5.91 27.18
N PRO A 1033 20.93 6.13 28.39
CA PRO A 1033 19.90 7.14 28.58
C PRO A 1033 20.44 8.53 28.23
N GLU A 1034 19.61 9.35 27.57
CA GLU A 1034 19.90 10.74 27.14
C GLU A 1034 21.02 10.91 26.09
N ALA A 1035 21.72 9.84 25.73
CA ALA A 1035 22.74 9.90 24.69
C ALA A 1035 22.10 10.05 23.31
N LEU A 1036 22.56 11.03 22.53
CA LEU A 1036 22.04 11.32 21.19
C LEU A 1036 23.16 11.47 20.16
N ASN A 1037 24.38 11.72 20.62
CA ASN A 1037 25.55 11.85 19.78
C ASN A 1037 26.55 10.76 20.13
N TYR A 1038 27.27 10.30 19.12
CA TYR A 1038 28.36 9.35 19.28
C TYR A 1038 29.38 9.55 18.18
N TYR A 1039 30.61 9.14 18.43
CA TYR A 1039 31.62 8.98 17.39
C TYR A 1039 32.57 7.85 17.77
N SER A 1040 33.30 7.34 16.77
CA SER A 1040 34.40 6.40 16.99
C SER A 1040 35.72 7.16 17.02
N PRO A 1041 36.42 7.24 18.17
CA PRO A 1041 37.73 7.90 18.24
C PRO A 1041 38.74 7.31 17.26
N ARG A 1042 38.74 5.98 17.10
CA ARG A 1042 39.61 5.31 16.12
C ARG A 1042 39.31 5.74 14.69
N ALA A 1043 38.04 5.74 14.28
CA ALA A 1043 37.68 6.18 12.93
C ALA A 1043 37.92 7.68 12.73
N GLN A 1044 37.66 8.49 13.76
CA GLN A 1044 37.88 9.94 13.73
C GLN A 1044 39.36 10.28 13.57
N ALA A 1045 40.25 9.60 14.29
CA ALA A 1045 41.69 9.79 14.15
C ALA A 1045 42.17 9.42 12.73
N GLN A 1046 41.68 8.30 12.18
CA GLN A 1046 42.00 7.91 10.80
C GLN A 1046 41.51 8.93 9.77
N LEU A 1047 40.31 9.46 9.94
CA LEU A 1047 39.74 10.47 9.05
C LEU A 1047 40.40 11.85 9.21
N HIS A 1048 40.80 12.22 10.44
CA HIS A 1048 41.54 13.44 10.73
C HIS A 1048 42.91 13.45 10.04
N VAL A 1049 43.64 12.33 10.08
CA VAL A 1049 44.92 12.18 9.36
C VAL A 1049 44.74 12.37 7.86
N GLN A 1050 43.63 11.89 7.28
CA GLN A 1050 43.37 12.00 5.84
C GLN A 1050 42.89 13.39 5.41
N LYS A 1051 42.02 14.04 6.21
CA LYS A 1051 41.40 15.33 5.89
C LYS A 1051 41.15 16.17 7.15
N PRO A 1052 42.20 16.79 7.73
CA PRO A 1052 42.10 17.48 9.01
C PRO A 1052 41.20 18.74 8.97
N SER A 1053 41.03 19.35 7.79
CA SER A 1053 40.12 20.50 7.60
C SER A 1053 38.63 20.14 7.62
N VAL A 1054 38.30 18.86 7.44
CA VAL A 1054 36.91 18.36 7.39
C VAL A 1054 36.55 17.57 8.65
N TYR A 1055 37.51 16.80 9.17
CA TYR A 1055 37.35 16.00 10.37
C TYR A 1055 38.28 16.55 11.45
N PRO A 1056 37.78 17.28 12.46
CA PRO A 1056 38.62 17.73 13.57
C PRO A 1056 39.12 16.54 14.39
N GLU A 1057 40.22 16.70 15.13
CA GLU A 1057 40.79 15.63 15.98
C GLU A 1057 39.74 15.11 16.98
N THR A 1058 38.89 16.02 17.49
CA THR A 1058 37.74 15.69 18.33
C THR A 1058 36.50 16.43 17.80
N PRO A 1059 35.34 15.76 17.63
CA PRO A 1059 34.11 16.42 17.19
C PRO A 1059 33.66 17.52 18.16
N SER A 1060 33.08 18.61 17.64
CA SER A 1060 32.66 19.76 18.46
C SER A 1060 31.61 19.45 19.54
N PHE A 1061 30.84 18.37 19.37
CA PHE A 1061 29.87 17.92 20.38
C PHE A 1061 30.50 17.07 21.50
N ALA A 1062 31.74 16.61 21.34
CA ALA A 1062 32.41 15.69 22.26
C ALA A 1062 32.99 16.41 23.49
N ILE A 1063 32.12 17.13 24.20
CA ILE A 1063 32.46 17.91 25.40
C ILE A 1063 32.49 16.96 26.61
N SER A 1064 33.55 17.02 27.42
CA SER A 1064 33.75 16.10 28.57
C SER A 1064 32.58 16.05 29.55
N SER A 1065 31.96 17.20 29.84
CA SER A 1065 30.78 17.31 30.72
C SER A 1065 29.50 16.69 30.15
N LYS A 1066 29.44 16.40 28.85
CA LYS A 1066 28.32 15.74 28.18
C LYS A 1066 28.54 14.24 27.97
N ARG A 1067 29.70 13.71 28.37
CA ARG A 1067 30.07 12.31 28.14
C ARG A 1067 29.16 11.37 28.94
N VAL A 1068 28.65 10.35 28.27
CA VAL A 1068 27.89 9.25 28.88
C VAL A 1068 28.84 8.05 29.03
N PRO A 1069 28.88 7.37 30.19
CA PRO A 1069 29.69 6.17 30.36
C PRO A 1069 29.32 5.09 29.35
N ASN A 1070 30.32 4.41 28.79
CA ASN A 1070 30.08 3.29 27.88
C ASN A 1070 29.44 2.12 28.63
N PRO A 1071 28.48 1.41 28.01
CA PRO A 1071 27.92 0.20 28.59
C PRO A 1071 28.93 -0.96 28.54
N PRO A 1072 28.77 -1.99 29.40
CA PRO A 1072 29.63 -3.17 29.40
C PRO A 1072 29.77 -3.78 27.99
N GLY A 1073 31.02 -4.06 27.58
CA GLY A 1073 31.34 -4.64 26.27
C GLY A 1073 31.52 -3.63 25.12
N VAL A 1074 31.44 -2.32 25.39
CA VAL A 1074 31.74 -1.25 24.41
C VAL A 1074 33.03 -0.52 24.78
N SER A 1075 34.06 -0.65 23.94
CA SER A 1075 35.36 0.00 24.15
C SER A 1075 35.29 1.50 23.91
N ASP A 1076 36.01 2.27 24.74
CA ASP A 1076 36.17 3.72 24.62
C ASP A 1076 36.93 4.16 23.36
N ASP A 1077 37.62 3.24 22.70
CA ASP A 1077 38.29 3.48 21.42
C ASP A 1077 37.38 3.20 20.22
N ASP A 1078 36.37 2.35 20.41
CA ASP A 1078 35.40 1.98 19.38
C ASP A 1078 34.28 3.00 19.30
N TYR A 1079 33.69 3.39 20.43
CA TYR A 1079 32.67 4.43 20.50
C TYR A 1079 32.74 5.23 21.80
N ARG A 1080 32.40 6.52 21.70
CA ARG A 1080 32.11 7.39 22.85
C ARG A 1080 30.78 8.06 22.65
N PHE A 1081 29.95 8.08 23.69
CA PHE A 1081 28.58 8.60 23.65
C PHE A 1081 28.45 9.89 24.43
N TYR A 1082 27.58 10.79 23.94
CA TYR A 1082 27.38 12.11 24.50
C TYR A 1082 25.89 12.49 24.50
N LYS A 1083 25.49 13.23 25.54
CA LYS A 1083 24.19 13.89 25.58
C LYS A 1083 24.12 14.93 24.46
N GLY A 1084 22.96 15.04 23.80
CA GLY A 1084 22.77 15.98 22.68
C GLY A 1084 21.84 17.13 22.97
#